data_AF-A0A818WEB3-F1
#
_entry.id   AF-A0A818WEB3-F1
#
_cell.length_a   1.000
_cell.length_b   1.000
_cell.length_c   1.000
_cell.angle_alpha   90.00
_cell.angle_beta   90.00
_cell.angle_gamma   90.00
#
_symmetry.space_group_name_H-M   'P 1'
#
loop_
_entity.id
_entity.type
_entity.pdbx_description
1 polymer ?
#
loop_
_entity_poly.entity_id
_entity_poly.type
_entity_poly.pdbx_seq_one_letter_code
_entity_poly.pdbx_strand_id
1 'polypeptide(L)'
;MLRIEIQNPTMDLYAELAAKYSIECDCSETSIPHKEFISLQPVYHQVCSSDFVTQCWIDYLFESTEHSFYFHVDFRSTAVQQFHLLAILYQLSIQETKDGLDSFLHTEIISDKLMSKDFLEAETDSRISTFKTNAPDAFDYKLMFIREMITGNALLTSTATLFQFAYHYDDDGHEPVWKINDATILFRQTDDCPCVCRQFLKCYSRAGFFGDSPVNSDYTFAYLYIIDGWYIGCRPIDSLLSSTLKTFYNQTMINSLLRFFNNTSSNFTCLDASKESIFDLNTNLSTIVQSGFIEKWIENINYSLYFNHCAPKLCSYTIRKRFNINYIITAIISVYGALSTILSLIIPSIVKLIIQHNGETSRRNYSLRRLKQLIITWLRQLIPALIEMNLFRSSTRVEPSDIYQQRWSTRFYITFLSIFFIIITIYTATTKQTNRTELIEPSFETVLDLQQQTYLSSLQCPCSKLSSLYNYSIKLTPTYHEICDSDFLSDEWIYEIQVPELFGDHNFRQTGPIFKLSQSFCKLAKITINNALNLFYARQLVTPNLITKDLFISQLNSEGEYFKHVTPNRFSYLLEFTRQTMKVNQFIYGINTNYAMSVGNDTGHVLVYIDPPKDWYDDNGITCSLIFDPVCVLQTILDITETYGNTIYVHIPGFYISVFYVNSVLLTQLQCLYNQSCVNIICDAIRSKRNFTALSQTSQFPNNVTIDFLSKHLFTETWSQNLSYMGYFEQCQPHSCSYTINHRRTFVLLMTTVIGLSSTVSIILWFTSPFIISFILKRCRQTQQTSSSENTQRGSNLFFEKNLLTCKARTQMNCDYIYRFNCKKSTKY
;
A
#
# COMPACT_ATOMS: atom_id res chain seq x y z
N MET A 1 11.24 -22.68 -28.53
CA MET A 1 12.17 -21.86 -27.73
C MET A 1 12.96 -22.79 -26.84
N LEU A 2 14.23 -22.48 -26.57
CA LEU A 2 15.09 -23.23 -25.65
C LEU A 2 15.30 -22.34 -24.41
N ARG A 3 14.96 -22.83 -23.21
CA ARG A 3 15.31 -22.18 -21.94
C ARG A 3 16.69 -22.70 -21.52
N ILE A 4 17.60 -21.81 -21.18
CA ILE A 4 18.93 -22.14 -20.64
C ILE A 4 18.96 -21.73 -19.19
N GLU A 5 19.51 -22.59 -18.34
CA GLU A 5 19.63 -22.39 -16.89
C GLU A 5 21.10 -22.28 -16.49
N ILE A 6 21.38 -21.35 -15.57
CA ILE A 6 22.70 -21.09 -15.00
C ILE A 6 22.57 -21.19 -13.49
N GLN A 7 23.46 -21.93 -12.86
CA GLN A 7 23.50 -22.06 -11.41
C GLN A 7 24.55 -21.12 -10.81
N ASN A 8 24.20 -20.46 -9.71
CA ASN A 8 25.05 -19.58 -8.92
C ASN A 8 25.90 -18.59 -9.76
N PRO A 9 25.29 -17.73 -10.58
CA PRO A 9 26.05 -16.80 -11.41
C PRO A 9 26.76 -15.75 -10.57
N THR A 10 28.00 -15.45 -10.96
CA THR A 10 28.72 -14.26 -10.49
C THR A 10 28.07 -12.98 -11.02
N MET A 11 28.22 -11.86 -10.32
CA MET A 11 27.67 -10.56 -10.73
C MET A 11 28.11 -10.16 -12.15
N ASP A 12 29.37 -10.36 -12.52
CA ASP A 12 29.88 -10.03 -13.87
C ASP A 12 29.19 -10.85 -14.97
N LEU A 13 29.04 -12.16 -14.74
CA LEU A 13 28.33 -13.06 -15.65
C LEU A 13 26.85 -12.67 -15.81
N TYR A 14 26.19 -12.30 -14.71
CA TYR A 14 24.82 -11.78 -14.76
C TYR A 14 24.76 -10.49 -15.59
N ALA A 15 25.66 -9.54 -15.35
CA ALA A 15 25.69 -8.27 -16.07
C ALA A 15 25.89 -8.46 -17.59
N GLU A 16 26.81 -9.35 -17.99
CA GLU A 16 27.05 -9.69 -19.40
C GLU A 16 25.79 -10.28 -20.07
N LEU A 17 25.11 -11.20 -19.38
CA LEU A 17 23.93 -11.87 -19.93
C LEU A 17 22.71 -10.96 -19.95
N ALA A 18 22.50 -10.16 -18.90
CA ALA A 18 21.42 -9.19 -18.82
C ALA A 18 21.53 -8.11 -19.92
N ALA A 19 22.74 -7.78 -20.36
CA ALA A 19 22.96 -6.86 -21.48
C ALA A 19 22.50 -7.44 -22.84
N LYS A 20 22.36 -8.78 -22.95
CA LYS A 20 22.11 -9.47 -24.23
C LYS A 20 20.76 -10.19 -24.29
N TYR A 21 20.24 -10.62 -23.15
CA TYR A 21 19.05 -11.46 -23.02
C TYR A 21 18.20 -11.01 -21.83
N SER A 22 16.89 -11.27 -21.92
CA SER A 22 16.00 -11.17 -20.75
C SER A 22 16.30 -12.35 -19.81
N ILE A 23 17.08 -12.07 -18.76
CA ILE A 23 17.49 -13.05 -17.75
C ILE A 23 16.66 -12.86 -16.48
N GLU A 24 16.13 -13.96 -15.96
CA GLU A 24 15.42 -13.99 -14.68
C GLU A 24 16.20 -14.86 -13.70
N CYS A 25 16.44 -14.35 -12.50
CA CYS A 25 17.22 -15.03 -11.47
C CYS A 25 16.44 -15.14 -10.19
N ASP A 26 16.40 -16.33 -9.59
CA ASP A 26 15.76 -16.57 -8.29
C ASP A 26 16.70 -16.19 -7.15
N CYS A 27 16.25 -15.30 -6.24
CA CYS A 27 16.99 -14.98 -5.03
C CYS A 27 16.87 -16.11 -4.00
N SER A 28 17.94 -16.33 -3.24
CA SER A 28 17.94 -17.25 -2.11
C SER A 28 17.31 -16.64 -0.86
N GLU A 29 17.50 -15.34 -0.66
CA GLU A 29 16.89 -14.52 0.38
C GLU A 29 15.90 -13.57 -0.29
N THR A 30 14.62 -13.70 0.04
CA THR A 30 13.54 -12.95 -0.62
C THR A 30 13.16 -11.66 0.10
N SER A 31 13.76 -11.39 1.25
CA SER A 31 13.51 -10.21 2.07
C SER A 31 14.85 -9.67 2.56
N ILE A 32 15.23 -8.49 2.09
CA ILE A 32 16.54 -7.90 2.40
C ILE A 32 16.32 -6.52 3.06
N PRO A 33 16.74 -6.33 4.32
CA PRO A 33 16.67 -5.04 4.98
C PRO A 33 17.45 -3.94 4.25
N HIS A 34 16.91 -2.73 4.20
CA HIS A 34 17.56 -1.59 3.53
C HIS A 34 18.94 -1.28 4.12
N LYS A 35 19.14 -1.47 5.43
CA LYS A 35 20.44 -1.27 6.11
C LYS A 35 21.61 -2.06 5.52
N GLU A 36 21.35 -3.17 4.82
CA GLU A 36 22.40 -4.03 4.27
C GLU A 36 23.03 -3.44 3.00
N PHE A 37 22.33 -2.55 2.29
CA PHE A 37 22.80 -2.01 1.01
C PHE A 37 22.59 -0.50 0.84
N ILE A 38 21.97 0.19 1.80
CA ILE A 38 21.77 1.65 1.81
C ILE A 38 22.52 2.27 2.98
N SER A 39 23.23 3.35 2.69
CA SER A 39 23.71 4.31 3.69
C SER A 39 23.03 5.65 3.46
N LEU A 40 22.34 6.15 4.50
CA LEU A 40 21.63 7.42 4.48
C LEU A 40 21.96 8.18 5.78
N GLN A 41 22.51 9.39 5.69
CA GLN A 41 22.89 10.20 6.85
C GLN A 41 22.51 11.67 6.66
N PRO A 42 21.81 12.31 7.62
CA PRO A 42 21.51 13.74 7.57
C PRO A 42 22.72 14.57 8.02
N VAL A 43 22.93 15.70 7.35
CA VAL A 43 23.80 16.79 7.80
C VAL A 43 22.92 17.90 8.33
N TYR A 44 23.11 18.26 9.61
CA TYR A 44 22.28 19.27 10.28
C TYR A 44 22.83 20.69 10.16
N HIS A 45 21.95 21.67 10.29
CA HIS A 45 22.23 23.10 10.28
C HIS A 45 23.24 23.43 11.39
N GLN A 46 24.19 24.32 11.10
CA GLN A 46 25.31 24.63 11.99
C GLN A 46 24.91 25.16 13.38
N VAL A 47 23.71 25.75 13.48
CA VAL A 47 23.13 26.21 14.76
C VAL A 47 23.04 25.08 15.79
N CYS A 48 22.79 23.84 15.36
CA CYS A 48 22.69 22.65 16.22
C CYS A 48 24.03 22.29 16.89
N SER A 49 25.14 22.83 16.39
CA SER A 49 26.50 22.65 16.93
C SER A 49 27.13 23.96 17.41
N SER A 50 26.33 25.04 17.50
CA SER A 50 26.82 26.37 17.85
C SER A 50 26.73 26.66 19.36
N ASP A 51 27.39 27.72 19.80
CA ASP A 51 27.32 28.19 21.18
C ASP A 51 25.87 28.52 21.62
N PHE A 52 25.03 28.99 20.70
CA PHE A 52 23.68 29.48 20.97
C PHE A 52 22.67 28.42 21.44
N VAL A 53 23.03 27.15 21.38
CA VAL A 53 22.21 26.04 21.87
C VAL A 53 22.85 25.30 23.04
N THR A 54 23.95 25.84 23.57
CA THR A 54 24.66 25.27 24.72
C THR A 54 24.07 25.75 26.03
N GLN A 55 24.25 24.97 27.09
CA GLN A 55 23.85 25.37 28.45
C GLN A 55 24.60 26.64 28.90
N CYS A 56 25.87 26.81 28.51
CA CYS A 56 26.65 27.99 28.86
C CYS A 56 26.06 29.30 28.31
N TRP A 57 25.52 29.28 27.09
CA TRP A 57 24.81 30.44 26.52
C TRP A 57 23.50 30.74 27.28
N ILE A 58 22.75 29.69 27.61
CA ILE A 58 21.47 29.81 28.32
C ILE A 58 21.69 30.35 29.74
N ASP A 59 22.66 29.80 30.47
CA ASP A 59 23.03 30.24 31.83
C ASP A 59 23.49 31.70 31.83
N TYR A 60 24.31 32.08 30.84
CA TYR A 60 24.77 33.46 30.67
C TYR A 60 23.59 34.44 30.53
N LEU A 61 22.61 34.09 29.68
CA LEU A 61 21.40 34.90 29.53
C LEU A 61 20.57 34.93 30.82
N PHE A 62 20.49 33.81 31.55
CA PHE A 62 19.71 33.72 32.78
C PHE A 62 20.30 34.56 33.93
N GLU A 63 21.58 34.39 34.25
CA GLU A 63 22.29 35.10 35.33
C GLU A 63 22.22 36.63 35.13
N SER A 64 22.26 37.07 33.88
CA SER A 64 22.18 38.50 33.55
C SER A 64 20.81 39.15 33.83
N THR A 65 19.78 38.34 34.09
CA THR A 65 18.38 38.76 34.28
C THR A 65 17.89 38.58 35.72
N GLU A 66 18.66 37.90 36.57
CA GLU A 66 18.24 37.41 37.90
C GLU A 66 17.87 38.54 38.90
N HIS A 67 18.22 39.79 38.59
CA HIS A 67 18.04 40.94 39.49
C HIS A 67 17.36 42.15 38.84
N SER A 68 16.68 42.00 37.70
CA SER A 68 16.13 43.15 36.97
C SER A 68 14.72 42.90 36.43
N PHE A 69 13.79 43.80 36.74
CA PHE A 69 12.44 43.80 36.20
C PHE A 69 12.44 44.52 34.85
N TYR A 70 12.57 43.75 33.77
CA TYR A 70 12.49 44.30 32.41
C TYR A 70 11.06 44.32 31.90
N PHE A 71 10.77 45.27 31.01
CA PHE A 71 9.51 45.30 30.28
C PHE A 71 9.30 43.96 29.55
N HIS A 72 8.08 43.42 29.53
CA HIS A 72 7.80 42.05 29.07
C HIS A 72 8.14 41.78 27.59
N VAL A 73 8.30 42.83 26.77
CA VAL A 73 8.80 42.73 25.38
C VAL A 73 10.28 43.06 25.23
N ASP A 74 11.03 43.21 26.32
CA ASP A 74 12.48 43.37 26.28
C ASP A 74 13.15 42.04 25.93
N PHE A 75 14.18 42.09 25.08
CA PHE A 75 14.91 40.89 24.72
C PHE A 75 15.49 40.16 25.94
N ARG A 76 15.93 40.89 26.98
CA ARG A 76 16.45 40.30 28.21
C ARG A 76 15.41 39.46 28.93
N SER A 77 14.12 39.80 28.89
CA SER A 77 13.07 39.02 29.55
C SER A 77 12.65 37.77 28.79
N THR A 78 12.94 37.66 27.49
CA THR A 78 12.46 36.54 26.65
C THR A 78 13.56 35.69 26.02
N ALA A 79 14.80 36.18 25.96
CA ALA A 79 15.90 35.51 25.25
C ALA A 79 16.19 34.12 25.82
N VAL A 80 16.23 33.98 27.15
CA VAL A 80 16.51 32.70 27.82
C VAL A 80 15.55 31.62 27.32
N GLN A 81 14.24 31.90 27.32
CA GLN A 81 13.22 30.93 26.93
C GLN A 81 13.28 30.61 25.43
N GLN A 82 13.59 31.60 24.58
CA GLN A 82 13.69 31.40 23.14
C GLN A 82 14.92 30.55 22.75
N PHE A 83 16.09 30.79 23.35
CA PHE A 83 17.29 29.98 23.09
C PHE A 83 17.21 28.60 23.72
N HIS A 84 16.65 28.48 24.93
CA HIS A 84 16.37 27.17 25.51
C HIS A 84 15.39 26.36 24.64
N LEU A 85 14.36 27.01 24.11
CA LEU A 85 13.45 26.36 23.16
C LEU A 85 14.15 25.97 21.86
N LEU A 86 15.00 26.83 21.29
CA LEU A 86 15.79 26.48 20.11
C LEU A 86 16.63 25.22 20.37
N ALA A 87 17.26 25.14 21.56
CA ALA A 87 18.04 23.99 21.99
C ALA A 87 17.18 22.71 22.05
N ILE A 88 16.00 22.78 22.65
CA ILE A 88 15.08 21.63 22.73
C ILE A 88 14.57 21.21 21.34
N LEU A 89 14.19 22.17 20.49
CA LEU A 89 13.60 21.87 19.18
C LEU A 89 14.57 21.12 18.28
N TYR A 90 15.84 21.52 18.21
CA TYR A 90 16.80 20.78 17.39
C TYR A 90 17.06 19.38 17.96
N GLN A 91 17.18 19.23 19.29
CA GLN A 91 17.43 17.92 19.91
C GLN A 91 16.30 16.93 19.61
N LEU A 92 15.05 17.36 19.81
CA LEU A 92 13.88 16.51 19.54
C LEU A 92 13.73 16.20 18.04
N SER A 93 14.02 17.18 17.17
CA SER A 93 13.95 16.97 15.72
C SER A 93 15.00 15.96 15.21
N ILE A 94 16.24 16.06 15.73
CA ILE A 94 17.30 15.09 15.43
C ILE A 94 16.91 13.69 15.92
N GLN A 95 16.36 13.59 17.13
CA GLN A 95 15.95 12.31 17.69
C GLN A 95 14.83 11.67 16.85
N GLU A 96 13.79 12.43 16.50
CA GLU A 96 12.70 11.95 15.64
C GLU A 96 13.23 11.48 14.28
N THR A 97 14.16 12.23 13.69
CA THR A 97 14.78 11.88 12.40
C THR A 97 15.59 10.58 12.52
N LYS A 98 16.33 10.38 13.62
CA LYS A 98 17.09 9.16 13.88
C LYS A 98 16.18 7.95 14.07
N ASP A 99 15.14 8.09 14.90
CA ASP A 99 14.17 7.00 15.14
C ASP A 99 13.45 6.62 13.84
N GLY A 100 13.08 7.62 13.02
CA GLY A 100 12.51 7.40 11.70
C GLY A 100 13.49 6.72 10.73
N LEU A 101 14.75 7.13 10.72
CA LEU A 101 15.79 6.55 9.88
C LEU A 101 16.06 5.10 10.27
N ASP A 102 16.18 4.81 11.56
CA ASP A 102 16.35 3.46 12.07
C ASP A 102 15.16 2.58 11.67
N SER A 103 13.93 3.09 11.78
CA SER A 103 12.74 2.38 11.30
C SER A 103 12.79 2.10 9.79
N PHE A 104 13.14 3.11 8.98
CA PHE A 104 13.28 2.98 7.52
C PHE A 104 14.33 1.92 7.14
N LEU A 105 15.51 1.97 7.75
CA LEU A 105 16.62 1.06 7.46
C LEU A 105 16.33 -0.39 7.85
N HIS A 106 15.42 -0.62 8.80
CA HIS A 106 14.92 -1.95 9.16
C HIS A 106 13.77 -2.46 8.30
N THR A 107 13.16 -1.62 7.45
CA THR A 107 12.21 -2.12 6.45
C THR A 107 12.94 -2.95 5.39
N GLU A 108 12.23 -3.85 4.71
CA GLU A 108 12.83 -4.82 3.79
C GLU A 108 12.34 -4.60 2.35
N ILE A 109 13.22 -4.83 1.37
CA ILE A 109 12.82 -5.07 -0.01
C ILE A 109 12.44 -6.54 -0.13
N ILE A 110 11.22 -6.80 -0.60
CA ILE A 110 10.70 -8.15 -0.80
C ILE A 110 10.70 -8.47 -2.29
N SER A 111 11.49 -9.46 -2.70
CA SER A 111 11.45 -10.00 -4.05
C SER A 111 11.98 -11.42 -4.11
N ASP A 112 11.29 -12.29 -4.83
CA ASP A 112 11.75 -13.64 -5.15
C ASP A 112 12.75 -13.65 -6.32
N LYS A 113 12.91 -12.51 -7.01
CA LYS A 113 13.79 -12.36 -8.18
C LYS A 113 14.87 -11.32 -7.94
N LEU A 114 16.05 -11.53 -8.54
CA LEU A 114 17.10 -10.52 -8.54
C LEU A 114 16.66 -9.31 -9.37
N MET A 115 16.61 -8.15 -8.73
CA MET A 115 16.36 -6.88 -9.40
C MET A 115 17.57 -6.44 -10.24
N SER A 116 17.33 -5.83 -11.39
CA SER A 116 18.39 -5.14 -12.14
C SER A 116 18.89 -3.93 -11.35
N LYS A 117 20.11 -3.48 -11.65
CA LYS A 117 20.72 -2.32 -10.97
C LYS A 117 19.84 -1.06 -11.10
N ASP A 118 19.47 -0.71 -12.33
CA ASP A 118 18.65 0.48 -12.59
C ASP A 118 17.29 0.42 -11.89
N PHE A 119 16.69 -0.79 -11.81
CA PHE A 119 15.42 -0.98 -11.12
C PHE A 119 15.57 -0.84 -9.60
N LEU A 120 16.60 -1.45 -9.00
CA LEU A 120 16.86 -1.32 -7.58
C LEU A 120 17.13 0.14 -7.19
N GLU A 121 17.95 0.84 -7.97
CA GLU A 121 18.25 2.26 -7.75
C GLU A 121 16.98 3.11 -7.82
N ALA A 122 16.16 2.96 -8.87
CA ALA A 122 14.91 3.70 -9.00
C ALA A 122 13.89 3.42 -7.89
N GLU A 123 13.72 2.16 -7.50
CA GLU A 123 12.84 1.74 -6.40
C GLU A 123 13.33 2.31 -5.07
N THR A 124 14.64 2.26 -4.84
CA THR A 124 15.27 2.74 -3.62
C THR A 124 15.21 4.27 -3.51
N ASP A 125 15.51 4.99 -4.59
CA ASP A 125 15.45 6.45 -4.65
C ASP A 125 14.04 6.96 -4.35
N SER A 126 13.02 6.29 -4.89
CA SER A 126 11.61 6.60 -4.59
C SER A 126 11.30 6.47 -3.09
N ARG A 127 11.79 5.40 -2.45
CA ARG A 127 11.60 5.16 -1.01
C ARG A 127 12.38 6.15 -0.15
N ILE A 128 13.64 6.42 -0.50
CA ILE A 128 14.48 7.42 0.17
C ILE A 128 13.85 8.81 0.05
N SER A 129 13.41 9.21 -1.15
CA SER A 129 12.73 10.49 -1.36
C SER A 129 11.47 10.61 -0.50
N THR A 130 10.69 9.54 -0.42
CA THR A 130 9.50 9.49 0.45
C THR A 130 9.88 9.65 1.92
N PHE A 131 10.93 8.97 2.37
CA PHE A 131 11.41 9.08 3.75
C PHE A 131 11.89 10.51 4.08
N LYS A 132 12.70 11.12 3.22
CA LYS A 132 13.25 12.47 3.41
C LYS A 132 12.18 13.54 3.57
N THR A 133 11.05 13.41 2.87
CA THR A 133 9.91 14.33 3.02
C THR A 133 9.15 14.05 4.32
N ASN A 134 8.87 12.78 4.62
CA ASN A 134 8.00 12.44 5.75
C ASN A 134 8.67 12.59 7.12
N ALA A 135 9.98 12.42 7.23
CA ALA A 135 10.67 12.47 8.52
C ALA A 135 10.60 13.86 9.18
N PRO A 136 10.94 14.97 8.49
CA PRO A 136 10.72 16.32 9.02
C PRO A 136 9.23 16.64 9.26
N ASP A 137 8.34 16.24 8.33
CA ASP A 137 6.89 16.48 8.43
C ASP A 137 6.28 15.83 9.68
N ALA A 138 6.78 14.67 10.10
CA ALA A 138 6.32 13.99 11.31
C ALA A 138 6.63 14.80 12.58
N PHE A 139 7.80 15.44 12.65
CA PHE A 139 8.16 16.32 13.75
C PHE A 139 7.35 17.62 13.71
N ASP A 140 7.26 18.28 12.55
CA ASP A 140 6.50 19.52 12.40
C ASP A 140 5.02 19.34 12.75
N TYR A 141 4.41 18.21 12.38
CA TYR A 141 3.04 17.88 12.76
C TYR A 141 2.85 17.84 14.29
N LYS A 142 3.76 17.18 15.03
CA LYS A 142 3.69 17.13 16.51
C LYS A 142 3.87 18.52 17.11
N LEU A 143 4.82 19.30 16.60
CA LEU A 143 5.08 20.67 17.04
C LEU A 143 3.86 21.57 16.82
N MET A 144 3.27 21.52 15.62
CA MET A 144 2.06 22.25 15.28
C MET A 144 0.90 21.81 16.18
N PHE A 145 0.71 20.50 16.41
CA PHE A 145 -0.34 20.00 17.30
C PHE A 145 -0.23 20.60 18.70
N ILE A 146 0.96 20.55 19.30
CA ILE A 146 1.21 21.11 20.64
C ILE A 146 0.96 22.62 20.64
N ARG A 147 1.40 23.36 19.62
CA ARG A 147 1.17 24.81 19.51
C ARG A 147 -0.31 25.16 19.44
N GLU A 148 -1.08 24.45 18.64
CA GLU A 148 -2.53 24.66 18.54
C GLU A 148 -3.22 24.34 19.87
N MET A 149 -2.77 23.29 20.57
CA MET A 149 -3.28 22.93 21.90
C MET A 149 -2.97 23.98 22.96
N ILE A 150 -1.74 24.49 23.02
CA ILE A 150 -1.35 25.61 23.90
C ILE A 150 -2.20 26.84 23.59
N THR A 151 -2.46 27.08 22.30
CA THR A 151 -3.19 28.26 21.83
C THR A 151 -4.65 28.23 22.21
N GLY A 152 -5.34 27.17 21.83
CA GLY A 152 -6.75 27.08 22.04
C GLY A 152 -7.10 26.80 23.51
N ASN A 153 -6.19 26.20 24.29
CA ASN A 153 -6.30 26.18 25.75
C ASN A 153 -5.71 27.44 26.39
N ALA A 154 -5.49 28.54 25.68
CA ALA A 154 -4.90 29.81 26.15
C ALA A 154 -4.02 29.70 27.41
N LEU A 155 -3.00 28.83 27.35
CA LEU A 155 -2.13 28.56 28.49
C LEU A 155 -1.25 29.77 28.76
N LEU A 156 -1.05 30.10 30.03
CA LEU A 156 -0.24 31.24 30.43
C LEU A 156 1.26 30.92 30.30
N THR A 157 2.02 31.91 29.83
CA THR A 157 3.48 31.84 29.68
C THR A 157 4.17 32.60 30.81
N SER A 158 5.23 32.05 31.40
CA SER A 158 5.99 32.71 32.47
C SER A 158 6.62 34.06 32.07
N THR A 159 6.77 34.33 30.76
CA THR A 159 7.26 35.61 30.23
C THR A 159 6.27 36.77 30.37
N ALA A 160 5.05 36.53 30.86
CA ALA A 160 3.98 37.53 30.98
C ALA A 160 3.69 38.31 29.68
N THR A 161 4.03 37.71 28.52
CA THR A 161 3.77 38.28 27.19
C THR A 161 2.32 38.08 26.73
N LEU A 162 1.53 37.33 27.49
CA LEU A 162 0.12 37.02 27.21
C LEU A 162 -0.86 37.66 28.19
N PHE A 163 -0.41 38.15 29.34
CA PHE A 163 -1.31 38.55 30.41
C PHE A 163 -0.68 39.63 31.29
N GLN A 164 -1.52 40.38 32.00
CA GLN A 164 -1.07 41.31 33.04
C GLN A 164 -1.93 41.16 34.28
N PHE A 165 -1.34 41.40 35.45
CA PHE A 165 -2.13 41.52 36.67
C PHE A 165 -2.82 42.88 36.67
N ALA A 166 -4.15 42.87 36.82
CA ALA A 166 -4.94 44.08 36.95
C ALA A 166 -5.60 44.14 38.32
N TYR A 167 -5.58 45.34 38.86
CA TYR A 167 -6.24 45.69 40.10
C TYR A 167 -7.65 46.21 39.78
N HIS A 168 -8.69 45.59 40.32
CA HIS A 168 -10.07 46.09 40.23
C HIS A 168 -10.68 46.25 41.62
N TYR A 169 -11.50 47.28 41.77
CA TYR A 169 -12.40 47.42 42.91
C TYR A 169 -13.71 46.72 42.53
N ASP A 170 -14.27 45.91 43.44
CA ASP A 170 -15.61 45.35 43.23
C ASP A 170 -16.65 46.47 43.03
N ASP A 171 -17.75 46.19 42.33
CA ASP A 171 -18.82 47.16 42.03
C ASP A 171 -19.44 47.81 43.29
N ASP A 172 -19.30 47.15 44.45
CA ASP A 172 -19.72 47.66 45.75
C ASP A 172 -18.64 48.46 46.50
N GLY A 173 -17.39 48.52 46.00
CA GLY A 173 -16.30 49.34 46.56
C GLY A 173 -15.68 48.83 47.87
N HIS A 174 -15.98 47.61 48.32
CA HIS A 174 -15.59 47.16 49.66
C HIS A 174 -14.30 46.32 49.72
N GLU A 175 -13.90 45.59 48.67
CA GLU A 175 -12.59 44.91 48.65
C GLU A 175 -11.94 44.92 47.25
N PRO A 176 -10.61 45.12 47.17
CA PRO A 176 -9.89 45.02 45.91
C PRO A 176 -9.70 43.56 45.50
N VAL A 177 -10.14 43.21 44.29
CA VAL A 177 -9.92 41.90 43.68
C VAL A 177 -8.88 42.06 42.58
N TRP A 178 -7.73 41.40 42.73
CA TRP A 178 -6.79 41.25 41.64
C TRP A 178 -7.27 40.17 40.70
N LYS A 179 -7.37 40.51 39.42
CA LYS A 179 -7.64 39.55 38.36
C LYS A 179 -6.42 39.52 37.44
N ILE A 180 -6.10 38.33 36.91
CA ILE A 180 -5.31 38.29 35.68
C ILE A 180 -6.24 38.84 34.62
N ASN A 181 -6.00 40.09 34.23
CA ASN A 181 -6.56 40.54 32.99
C ASN A 181 -5.72 39.86 31.91
N ASP A 182 -6.40 39.18 31.00
CA ASP A 182 -5.86 38.89 29.69
C ASP A 182 -5.70 40.22 28.98
N ALA A 183 -4.74 41.00 29.46
CA ALA A 183 -4.45 42.28 28.93
C ALA A 183 -3.92 42.04 27.55
N THR A 184 -4.67 42.62 26.64
CA THR A 184 -4.34 42.85 25.27
C THR A 184 -3.00 43.59 25.23
N ILE A 185 -1.88 42.88 25.41
CA ILE A 185 -0.57 43.42 25.08
C ILE A 185 -0.64 43.64 23.57
N LEU A 186 -0.84 44.91 23.20
CA LEU A 186 -0.96 45.33 21.82
C LEU A 186 0.43 45.26 21.21
N PHE A 187 0.74 44.15 20.56
CA PHE A 187 1.92 44.09 19.72
C PHE A 187 1.62 44.91 18.46
N ARG A 188 2.37 45.98 18.23
CA ARG A 188 2.29 46.73 16.96
C ARG A 188 3.11 45.98 15.90
N GLN A 189 2.43 45.40 14.92
CA GLN A 189 3.09 44.81 13.74
C GLN A 189 3.59 45.89 12.77
N THR A 190 2.83 46.98 12.65
CA THR A 190 3.13 48.23 11.91
C THR A 190 2.51 49.40 12.66
N ASP A 191 2.82 50.64 12.27
CA ASP A 191 2.28 51.85 12.92
C ASP A 191 0.73 51.93 12.91
N ASP A 192 0.04 51.14 12.07
CA ASP A 192 -1.42 51.20 11.85
C ASP A 192 -2.23 49.93 12.22
N CYS A 193 -1.62 48.83 12.70
CA CYS A 193 -2.36 47.60 13.05
C CYS A 193 -1.80 46.91 14.32
N PRO A 194 -2.39 47.17 15.49
CA PRO A 194 -2.09 46.38 16.68
C PRO A 194 -2.77 45.01 16.61
N CYS A 195 -2.08 43.96 17.07
CA CYS A 195 -2.64 42.62 17.20
C CYS A 195 -2.76 42.22 18.68
N VAL A 196 -3.66 41.26 18.95
CA VAL A 196 -3.98 40.75 20.29
C VAL A 196 -3.62 39.28 20.38
N CYS A 197 -2.92 38.90 21.45
CA CYS A 197 -2.46 37.53 21.66
C CYS A 197 -3.56 36.48 21.85
N ARG A 198 -4.70 36.88 22.38
CA ARG A 198 -5.89 36.02 22.50
C ARG A 198 -6.46 35.62 21.12
N GLN A 199 -6.20 36.42 20.08
CA GLN A 199 -6.84 36.30 18.77
C GLN A 199 -5.92 35.70 17.70
N PHE A 200 -4.65 36.12 17.68
CA PHE A 200 -3.73 35.80 16.57
C PHE A 200 -2.47 35.07 17.02
N LEU A 201 -2.20 33.92 16.40
CA LEU A 201 -0.93 33.19 16.51
C LEU A 201 0.26 34.01 15.98
N LYS A 202 0.03 34.78 14.91
CA LYS A 202 1.02 35.67 14.30
C LYS A 202 0.87 37.06 14.90
N CYS A 203 1.17 37.18 16.18
CA CYS A 203 1.18 38.46 16.86
C CYS A 203 2.51 38.65 17.58
N TYR A 204 3.36 39.48 16.98
CA TYR A 204 4.73 39.72 17.38
C TYR A 204 5.22 41.08 16.88
N SER A 205 6.26 41.58 17.52
CA SER A 205 6.96 42.82 17.21
C SER A 205 8.47 42.57 17.19
N ARG A 206 9.26 43.54 16.69
CA ARG A 206 10.73 43.41 16.64
C ARG A 206 11.28 43.35 18.06
N ALA A 207 12.20 42.41 18.30
CA ALA A 207 12.89 42.31 19.58
C ALA A 207 13.90 43.44 19.75
N GLY A 208 14.02 43.95 20.97
CA GLY A 208 14.99 44.98 21.29
C GLY A 208 15.22 45.15 22.79
N PHE A 209 16.18 45.99 23.11
CA PHE A 209 16.46 46.42 24.48
C PHE A 209 15.75 47.75 24.74
N PHE A 210 15.11 47.88 25.88
CA PHE A 210 14.40 49.07 26.32
C PHE A 210 15.09 49.72 27.52
N GLY A 211 14.98 51.04 27.64
CA GLY A 211 15.52 51.78 28.78
C GLY A 211 14.63 51.70 30.01
N ASP A 212 15.22 51.92 31.19
CA ASP A 212 14.57 51.77 32.50
C ASP A 212 13.55 52.88 32.84
N SER A 213 13.44 53.95 32.02
CA SER A 213 12.54 55.08 32.30
C SER A 213 11.49 55.24 31.20
N PRO A 214 10.18 55.33 31.54
CA PRO A 214 9.18 55.81 30.59
C PRO A 214 9.56 57.23 30.16
N VAL A 215 9.50 57.48 28.84
CA VAL A 215 9.98 58.74 28.27
C VAL A 215 9.02 59.90 28.59
N ASN A 216 7.77 59.61 29.00
CA ASN A 216 6.75 60.57 29.44
C ASN A 216 5.65 59.86 30.25
N SER A 217 4.69 60.61 30.80
CA SER A 217 3.46 60.13 31.47
C SER A 217 2.56 59.21 30.63
N ASP A 218 2.94 58.90 29.39
CA ASP A 218 2.21 58.07 28.42
C ASP A 218 2.76 56.63 28.29
N TYR A 219 3.55 56.12 29.24
CA TYR A 219 4.02 54.71 29.25
C TYR A 219 4.69 54.23 27.94
N THR A 220 5.35 55.12 27.19
CA THR A 220 6.08 54.76 25.97
C THR A 220 7.55 54.49 26.29
N PHE A 221 7.99 53.25 26.10
CA PHE A 221 9.39 52.84 26.21
C PHE A 221 10.10 53.01 24.85
N ALA A 222 11.25 53.70 24.83
CA ALA A 222 12.06 53.84 23.62
C ALA A 222 13.04 52.66 23.46
N TYR A 223 13.24 52.21 22.22
CA TYR A 223 14.26 51.22 21.89
C TYR A 223 15.66 51.81 22.09
N LEU A 224 16.49 51.14 22.88
CA LEU A 224 17.94 51.39 22.97
C LEU A 224 18.69 50.71 21.81
N TYR A 225 18.26 49.50 21.45
CA TYR A 225 18.82 48.72 20.37
C TYR A 225 17.81 47.71 19.84
N ILE A 226 17.67 47.60 18.53
CA ILE A 226 16.78 46.65 17.86
C ILE A 226 17.61 45.50 17.32
N ILE A 227 17.17 44.28 17.58
CA ILE A 227 17.84 43.06 17.11
C ILE A 227 17.29 42.71 15.74
N ASP A 228 18.11 42.87 14.70
CA ASP A 228 17.67 42.63 13.34
C ASP A 228 17.30 41.16 13.12
N GLY A 229 16.13 40.95 12.52
CA GLY A 229 15.62 39.62 12.23
C GLY A 229 15.18 38.81 13.45
N TRP A 230 15.07 39.39 14.65
CA TRP A 230 14.58 38.69 15.85
C TRP A 230 13.28 39.32 16.37
N TYR A 231 12.36 38.49 16.87
CA TYR A 231 11.00 38.92 17.22
C TYR A 231 10.59 38.45 18.61
N ILE A 232 9.68 39.22 19.21
CA ILE A 232 9.00 38.91 20.47
C ILE A 232 7.51 39.06 20.24
N GLY A 233 6.76 38.04 20.63
CA GLY A 233 5.33 37.98 20.52
C GLY A 233 4.72 37.26 21.70
N CYS A 234 3.48 36.84 21.47
CA CYS A 234 2.61 36.27 22.48
C CYS A 234 3.23 35.08 23.22
N ARG A 235 3.89 34.17 22.49
CA ARG A 235 4.54 32.99 23.08
C ARG A 235 5.99 32.90 22.67
N PRO A 236 6.87 32.37 23.54
CA PRO A 236 8.27 32.14 23.18
C PRO A 236 8.44 31.33 21.90
N ILE A 237 7.61 30.30 21.70
CA ILE A 237 7.64 29.46 20.50
C ILE A 237 7.26 30.21 19.22
N ASP A 238 6.19 30.99 19.25
CA ASP A 238 5.74 31.73 18.07
C ASP A 238 6.72 32.88 17.74
N SER A 239 7.34 33.46 18.77
CA SER A 239 8.40 34.46 18.67
C SER A 239 9.66 33.89 18.01
N LEU A 240 10.13 32.74 18.50
CA LEU A 240 11.30 32.05 17.96
C LEU A 240 11.07 31.66 16.51
N LEU A 241 9.96 31.00 16.19
CA LEU A 241 9.68 30.51 14.84
C LEU A 241 9.49 31.64 13.82
N SER A 242 9.10 32.84 14.26
CA SER A 242 9.02 34.03 13.41
C SER A 242 10.37 34.76 13.26
N SER A 243 11.37 34.41 14.08
CA SER A 243 12.71 34.97 14.05
C SER A 243 13.60 34.32 13.01
N THR A 244 14.71 34.98 12.70
CA THR A 244 15.76 34.56 11.75
C THR A 244 17.10 34.54 12.48
N LEU A 245 18.06 33.79 11.97
CA LEU A 245 19.41 33.74 12.56
C LEU A 245 20.33 34.87 12.06
N LYS A 246 19.82 35.84 11.30
CA LYS A 246 20.60 36.89 10.62
C LYS A 246 21.63 37.57 11.52
N THR A 247 21.21 38.04 12.69
CA THR A 247 22.10 38.72 13.65
C THR A 247 23.23 37.80 14.16
N PHE A 248 22.98 36.50 14.23
CA PHE A 248 23.87 35.51 14.82
C PHE A 248 25.01 35.05 13.91
N TYR A 249 25.03 35.51 12.65
CA TYR A 249 26.13 35.32 11.70
C TYR A 249 27.20 36.41 11.74
N ASN A 250 27.03 37.45 12.57
CA ASN A 250 27.96 38.58 12.64
C ASN A 250 28.50 38.80 14.07
N GLN A 251 29.79 38.54 14.26
CA GLN A 251 30.46 38.71 15.56
C GLN A 251 30.33 40.14 16.13
N THR A 252 30.34 41.17 15.28
CA THR A 252 30.19 42.56 15.74
C THR A 252 28.80 42.81 16.34
N MET A 253 27.77 42.19 15.77
CA MET A 253 26.40 42.28 16.28
C MET A 253 26.26 41.50 17.58
N ILE A 254 26.80 40.27 17.64
CA ILE A 254 26.87 39.49 18.90
C ILE A 254 27.55 40.29 20.00
N ASN A 255 28.73 40.86 19.73
CA ASN A 255 29.46 41.69 20.70
C ASN A 255 28.66 42.93 21.13
N SER A 256 27.79 43.46 20.26
CA SER A 256 26.90 44.57 20.61
C SER A 256 25.75 44.12 21.51
N LEU A 257 25.16 42.94 21.25
CA LEU A 257 24.15 42.32 22.12
C LEU A 257 24.69 42.07 23.53
N LEU A 258 25.92 41.53 23.61
CA LEU A 258 26.55 41.16 24.88
C LEU A 258 26.75 42.35 25.84
N ARG A 259 26.85 43.58 25.32
CA ARG A 259 26.99 44.80 26.15
C ARG A 259 25.78 45.12 27.01
N PHE A 260 24.60 44.61 26.65
CA PHE A 260 23.37 44.81 27.40
C PHE A 260 23.19 43.80 28.55
N PHE A 261 24.15 42.88 28.70
CA PHE A 261 24.17 41.89 29.76
C PHE A 261 25.35 42.18 30.71
N ASN A 262 25.12 42.01 32.01
CA ASN A 262 26.07 42.46 33.06
C ASN A 262 27.38 41.65 33.13
N ASN A 263 27.47 40.50 32.44
CA ASN A 263 28.59 39.57 32.55
C ASN A 263 29.53 39.72 31.34
N THR A 264 30.71 40.33 31.50
CA THR A 264 31.59 40.71 30.36
C THR A 264 32.63 39.66 29.99
N SER A 265 32.69 38.53 30.70
CA SER A 265 33.78 37.54 30.60
C SER A 265 33.54 36.35 29.66
N SER A 266 32.37 36.22 29.05
CA SER A 266 32.06 35.09 28.16
C SER A 266 32.34 35.43 26.69
N ASN A 267 33.11 34.58 26.01
CA ASN A 267 33.45 34.73 24.60
C ASN A 267 32.62 33.76 23.76
N PHE A 268 31.52 34.24 23.18
CA PHE A 268 30.65 33.45 22.29
C PHE A 268 30.96 33.75 20.83
N THR A 269 31.00 32.69 20.03
CA THR A 269 31.33 32.77 18.60
C THR A 269 30.07 32.85 17.74
N CYS A 270 30.10 33.71 16.72
CA CYS A 270 29.02 33.78 15.74
C CYS A 270 28.98 32.53 14.86
N LEU A 271 27.83 32.31 14.21
CA LEU A 271 27.69 31.30 13.16
C LEU A 271 28.60 31.65 11.97
N ASP A 272 29.06 30.62 11.26
CA ASP A 272 30.01 30.75 10.16
C ASP A 272 29.27 30.96 8.83
N ALA A 273 29.30 32.20 8.33
CA ALA A 273 28.70 32.56 7.06
C ALA A 273 29.43 31.97 5.83
N SER A 274 30.62 31.38 6.01
CA SER A 274 31.36 30.73 4.92
C SER A 274 30.92 29.28 4.69
N LYS A 275 30.22 28.66 5.63
CA LYS A 275 29.65 27.32 5.46
C LYS A 275 28.45 27.38 4.52
N GLU A 276 28.43 26.47 3.55
CA GLU A 276 27.30 26.31 2.64
C GLU A 276 26.05 25.89 3.43
N SER A 277 24.96 26.64 3.25
CA SER A 277 23.65 26.35 3.82
C SER A 277 22.60 26.47 2.73
N ILE A 278 21.58 25.61 2.77
CA ILE A 278 20.42 25.69 1.86
C ILE A 278 19.45 26.81 2.26
N PHE A 279 19.66 27.44 3.43
CA PHE A 279 18.82 28.50 3.95
C PHE A 279 19.50 29.86 3.82
N ASP A 280 18.73 30.85 3.35
CA ASP A 280 19.18 32.23 3.31
C ASP A 280 19.24 32.84 4.73
N LEU A 281 20.04 33.89 4.92
CA LEU A 281 20.15 34.58 6.21
C LEU A 281 18.82 35.17 6.72
N ASN A 282 17.88 35.46 5.81
CA ASN A 282 16.54 35.98 6.14
C ASN A 282 15.49 34.86 6.29
N THR A 283 15.89 33.59 6.21
CA THR A 283 14.96 32.47 6.40
C THR A 283 14.48 32.42 7.84
N ASN A 284 13.15 32.32 8.02
CA ASN A 284 12.53 32.15 9.33
C ASN A 284 12.91 30.80 9.93
N LEU A 285 13.12 30.79 11.24
CA LEU A 285 13.37 29.58 12.02
C LEU A 285 12.23 28.58 11.87
N SER A 286 10.99 29.00 11.59
CA SER A 286 9.91 28.08 11.23
C SER A 286 10.28 27.15 10.08
N THR A 287 10.91 27.66 9.03
CA THR A 287 11.28 26.90 7.84
C THR A 287 12.46 25.97 8.13
N ILE A 288 13.44 26.43 8.92
CA ILE A 288 14.56 25.60 9.35
C ILE A 288 14.05 24.45 10.25
N VAL A 289 13.15 24.73 11.18
CA VAL A 289 12.53 23.72 12.05
C VAL A 289 11.67 22.75 11.25
N GLN A 290 10.88 23.22 10.28
CA GLN A 290 10.07 22.39 9.37
C GLN A 290 10.91 21.43 8.54
N SER A 291 12.14 21.83 8.16
CA SER A 291 13.09 20.94 7.47
C SER A 291 13.79 19.94 8.39
N GLY A 292 13.47 19.95 9.69
CA GLY A 292 14.15 19.13 10.69
C GLY A 292 15.58 19.58 11.00
N PHE A 293 15.90 20.85 10.75
CA PHE A 293 17.25 21.40 10.76
C PHE A 293 18.20 20.68 9.79
N ILE A 294 17.70 20.05 8.72
CA ILE A 294 18.53 19.27 7.80
C ILE A 294 18.97 20.15 6.63
N GLU A 295 20.28 20.22 6.41
CA GLU A 295 20.90 20.94 5.27
C GLU A 295 20.95 20.05 4.04
N LYS A 296 21.37 18.79 4.20
CA LYS A 296 21.46 17.80 3.13
C LYS A 296 21.48 16.38 3.66
N TRP A 297 21.24 15.44 2.76
CA TRP A 297 21.38 14.01 3.01
C TRP A 297 22.62 13.49 2.27
N ILE A 298 23.40 12.63 2.93
CA ILE A 298 24.48 11.86 2.33
C ILE A 298 23.93 10.47 2.04
N GLU A 299 23.93 10.09 0.77
CA GLU A 299 23.31 8.87 0.26
C GLU A 299 24.31 8.00 -0.47
N ASN A 300 24.23 6.69 -0.24
CA ASN A 300 24.97 5.69 -1.00
C ASN A 300 24.16 4.40 -1.10
N ILE A 301 23.89 3.95 -2.33
CA ILE A 301 23.22 2.68 -2.63
C ILE A 301 24.27 1.73 -3.20
N ASN A 302 24.45 0.57 -2.57
CA ASN A 302 25.45 -0.41 -2.97
C ASN A 302 24.80 -1.67 -3.58
N TYR A 303 24.70 -1.68 -4.91
CA TYR A 303 24.16 -2.83 -5.65
C TYR A 303 24.94 -4.13 -5.42
N SER A 304 26.26 -4.06 -5.20
CA SER A 304 27.07 -5.27 -4.96
C SER A 304 26.70 -5.95 -3.64
N LEU A 305 26.41 -5.17 -2.59
CA LEU A 305 25.92 -5.73 -1.33
C LEU A 305 24.54 -6.36 -1.51
N TYR A 306 23.62 -5.68 -2.20
CA TYR A 306 22.31 -6.24 -2.54
C TYR A 306 22.40 -7.56 -3.31
N PHE A 307 23.24 -7.61 -4.36
CA PHE A 307 23.43 -8.82 -5.17
C PHE A 307 23.94 -9.99 -4.31
N ASN A 308 24.89 -9.71 -3.41
CA ASN A 308 25.46 -10.72 -2.51
C ASN A 308 24.45 -11.23 -1.47
N HIS A 309 23.55 -10.38 -0.97
CA HIS A 309 22.46 -10.79 -0.07
C HIS A 309 21.38 -11.59 -0.79
N CYS A 310 20.92 -11.15 -1.97
CA CYS A 310 19.99 -11.93 -2.80
C CYS A 310 20.58 -13.32 -3.11
N ALA A 311 21.90 -13.40 -3.39
CA ALA A 311 22.65 -14.62 -3.70
C ALA A 311 21.90 -15.51 -4.71
N PRO A 312 21.84 -15.11 -6.00
CA PRO A 312 21.03 -15.78 -7.01
C PRO A 312 21.45 -17.23 -7.21
N LYS A 313 20.51 -18.18 -7.08
CA LYS A 313 20.80 -19.62 -7.19
C LYS A 313 20.62 -20.17 -8.59
N LEU A 314 19.55 -19.76 -9.26
CA LEU A 314 19.18 -20.26 -10.58
C LEU A 314 18.76 -19.07 -11.43
N CYS A 315 19.45 -18.85 -12.55
CA CYS A 315 19.05 -17.88 -13.55
C CYS A 315 18.66 -18.57 -14.84
N SER A 316 17.66 -18.04 -15.54
CA SER A 316 17.19 -18.59 -16.79
C SER A 316 16.95 -17.52 -17.85
N TYR A 317 17.24 -17.86 -19.10
CA TYR A 317 17.00 -17.00 -20.26
C TYR A 317 16.57 -17.86 -21.47
N THR A 318 15.86 -17.26 -22.42
CA THR A 318 15.30 -17.99 -23.57
C THR A 318 15.95 -17.63 -24.90
N ILE A 319 16.16 -18.64 -25.75
CA ILE A 319 16.72 -18.50 -27.10
C ILE A 319 15.79 -19.15 -28.14
N ARG A 320 15.61 -18.51 -29.29
CA ARG A 320 14.88 -19.08 -30.45
C ARG A 320 15.83 -19.93 -31.31
N LYS A 321 15.66 -21.26 -31.30
CA LYS A 321 16.41 -22.23 -32.14
C LYS A 321 15.55 -22.75 -33.31
N ARG A 322 16.15 -22.98 -34.48
CA ARG A 322 15.54 -23.61 -35.67
C ARG A 322 15.36 -25.14 -35.47
N PHE A 323 14.42 -25.75 -36.20
CA PHE A 323 14.14 -27.20 -36.12
C PHE A 323 15.40 -28.04 -36.37
N ASN A 324 15.54 -29.12 -35.60
CA ASN A 324 16.68 -30.04 -35.72
C ASN A 324 16.58 -30.83 -37.04
N ILE A 325 17.69 -30.95 -37.75
CA ILE A 325 17.77 -31.65 -39.04
C ILE A 325 17.32 -33.12 -38.95
N ASN A 326 17.52 -33.78 -37.80
CA ASN A 326 17.06 -35.14 -37.57
C ASN A 326 15.53 -35.25 -37.61
N TYR A 327 14.83 -34.26 -37.06
CA TYR A 327 13.36 -34.20 -37.11
C TYR A 327 12.88 -34.06 -38.55
N ILE A 328 13.52 -33.18 -39.33
CA ILE A 328 13.20 -32.96 -40.76
C ILE A 328 13.40 -34.26 -41.55
N ILE A 329 14.50 -34.98 -41.33
CA ILE A 329 14.80 -36.25 -42.00
C ILE A 329 13.76 -37.32 -41.65
N THR A 330 13.42 -37.48 -40.37
CA THR A 330 12.41 -38.47 -39.94
C THR A 330 11.01 -38.16 -40.51
N ALA A 331 10.66 -36.88 -40.64
CA ALA A 331 9.41 -36.47 -41.27
C ALA A 331 9.37 -36.84 -42.76
N ILE A 332 10.47 -36.62 -43.50
CA ILE A 332 10.55 -36.98 -44.93
C ILE A 332 10.44 -38.49 -45.14
N ILE A 333 11.14 -39.30 -44.33
CA ILE A 333 11.11 -40.78 -44.43
C ILE A 333 9.69 -41.32 -44.16
N SER A 334 9.00 -40.76 -43.16
CA SER A 334 7.63 -41.20 -42.81
C SER A 334 6.60 -40.86 -43.89
N VAL A 335 6.71 -39.68 -44.52
CA VAL A 335 5.84 -39.30 -45.65
C VAL A 335 6.09 -40.20 -46.87
N TYR A 336 7.35 -40.48 -47.19
CA TYR A 336 7.70 -41.36 -48.31
C TYR A 336 7.18 -42.79 -48.12
N GLY A 337 7.36 -43.36 -46.92
CA GLY A 337 6.94 -44.72 -46.61
C GLY A 337 5.41 -44.92 -46.70
N ALA A 338 4.63 -43.97 -46.20
CA ALA A 338 3.18 -44.05 -46.27
C ALA A 338 2.64 -43.80 -47.69
N LEU A 339 3.24 -42.88 -48.43
CA LEU A 339 2.87 -42.60 -49.80
C LEU A 339 3.09 -43.85 -50.68
N SER A 340 4.26 -44.49 -50.56
CA SER A 340 4.60 -45.70 -51.32
C SER A 340 3.65 -46.88 -51.04
N THR A 341 3.27 -47.10 -49.78
CA THR A 341 2.35 -48.18 -49.41
C THR A 341 0.92 -47.93 -49.90
N ILE A 342 0.43 -46.69 -49.79
CA ILE A 342 -0.91 -46.30 -50.27
C ILE A 342 -1.01 -46.42 -51.80
N LEU A 343 -0.01 -45.92 -52.53
CA LEU A 343 0.04 -46.02 -54.00
C LEU A 343 0.06 -47.48 -54.46
N SER A 344 0.82 -48.36 -53.80
CA SER A 344 0.90 -49.78 -54.13
C SER A 344 -0.45 -50.52 -53.98
N LEU A 345 -1.33 -50.03 -53.11
CA LEU A 345 -2.65 -50.61 -52.85
C LEU A 345 -3.73 -50.05 -53.79
N ILE A 346 -3.63 -48.76 -54.11
CA ILE A 346 -4.64 -48.03 -54.88
C ILE A 346 -4.41 -48.14 -56.39
N ILE A 347 -3.16 -48.14 -56.86
CA ILE A 347 -2.82 -48.20 -58.30
C ILE A 347 -3.45 -49.41 -59.01
N PRO A 348 -3.38 -50.65 -58.50
CA PRO A 348 -3.97 -51.80 -59.19
C PRO A 348 -5.49 -51.68 -59.36
N SER A 349 -6.16 -51.04 -58.40
CA SER A 349 -7.60 -50.81 -58.40
C SER A 349 -8.00 -49.70 -59.38
N ILE A 350 -7.24 -48.60 -59.42
CA ILE A 350 -7.45 -47.51 -60.39
C ILE A 350 -7.19 -47.99 -61.82
N VAL A 351 -6.11 -48.74 -62.05
CA VAL A 351 -5.78 -49.28 -63.38
C VAL A 351 -6.89 -50.20 -63.89
N LYS A 352 -7.47 -51.08 -63.04
CA LYS A 352 -8.63 -51.90 -63.42
C LYS A 352 -9.88 -51.08 -63.75
N LEU A 353 -10.15 -50.01 -62.99
CA LEU A 353 -11.29 -49.12 -63.26
C LEU A 353 -11.13 -48.36 -64.57
N ILE A 354 -9.92 -47.89 -64.90
CA ILE A 354 -9.63 -47.21 -66.16
C ILE A 354 -9.78 -48.17 -67.34
N ILE A 355 -9.33 -49.43 -67.19
CA ILE A 355 -9.48 -50.46 -68.22
C ILE A 355 -10.96 -50.83 -68.43
N GLN A 356 -11.78 -50.87 -67.37
CA GLN A 356 -13.23 -51.12 -67.49
C GLN A 356 -14.02 -49.95 -68.08
N HIS A 357 -13.55 -48.70 -67.95
CA HIS A 357 -14.30 -47.52 -68.39
C HIS A 357 -14.00 -47.10 -69.85
N ASN A 358 -12.98 -47.68 -70.50
CA ASN A 358 -12.67 -47.45 -71.91
C ASN A 358 -13.51 -48.27 -72.90
N GLY A 359 -14.49 -49.04 -72.42
CA GLY A 359 -15.46 -49.73 -73.26
C GLY A 359 -16.89 -49.35 -72.90
N GLU A 360 -17.33 -48.13 -73.23
CA GLU A 360 -18.71 -47.75 -73.58
C GLU A 360 -18.89 -46.22 -73.61
N THR A 361 -19.03 -45.66 -74.80
CA THR A 361 -19.51 -44.30 -75.05
C THR A 361 -21.04 -44.25 -75.05
N SER A 362 -21.68 -43.59 -74.07
CA SER A 362 -22.92 -42.81 -74.31
C SER A 362 -23.40 -41.98 -73.10
N ARG A 363 -23.93 -40.79 -73.42
CA ARG A 363 -24.42 -39.72 -72.51
C ARG A 363 -25.67 -40.12 -71.70
N ARG A 364 -25.73 -39.79 -70.38
CA ARG A 364 -26.91 -39.19 -69.68
C ARG A 364 -26.73 -38.94 -68.17
N ASN A 365 -27.53 -37.99 -67.69
CA ASN A 365 -27.56 -37.33 -66.38
C ASN A 365 -27.56 -38.23 -65.12
N TYR A 366 -26.96 -37.67 -64.06
CA TYR A 366 -26.57 -38.33 -62.81
C TYR A 366 -27.70 -38.38 -61.78
N SER A 367 -27.96 -39.56 -61.21
CA SER A 367 -28.84 -39.75 -60.05
C SER A 367 -28.13 -40.53 -58.93
N LEU A 368 -28.44 -40.22 -57.66
CA LEU A 368 -27.88 -40.85 -56.45
C LEU A 368 -28.01 -42.39 -56.41
N ARG A 369 -28.93 -42.98 -57.18
CA ARG A 369 -29.07 -44.44 -57.32
C ARG A 369 -27.86 -45.08 -58.01
N ARG A 370 -27.17 -44.36 -58.92
CA ARG A 370 -25.96 -44.85 -59.58
C ARG A 370 -24.75 -44.84 -58.67
N LEU A 371 -24.68 -43.94 -57.67
CA LEU A 371 -23.62 -43.92 -56.66
C LEU A 371 -23.73 -45.12 -55.71
N LYS A 372 -24.95 -45.48 -55.29
CA LYS A 372 -25.20 -46.74 -54.57
C LYS A 372 -24.87 -47.97 -55.41
N GLN A 373 -25.22 -47.99 -56.70
CA GLN A 373 -24.88 -49.12 -57.58
C GLN A 373 -23.39 -49.21 -57.87
N LEU A 374 -22.69 -48.09 -58.04
CA LEU A 374 -21.23 -48.02 -58.17
C LEU A 374 -20.56 -48.51 -56.89
N ILE A 375 -21.02 -48.10 -55.70
CA ILE A 375 -20.49 -48.61 -54.42
C ILE A 375 -20.73 -50.11 -54.27
N ILE A 376 -21.90 -50.63 -54.66
CA ILE A 376 -22.21 -52.07 -54.60
C ILE A 376 -21.40 -52.88 -55.62
N THR A 377 -21.18 -52.36 -56.83
CA THR A 377 -20.31 -53.01 -57.83
C THR A 377 -18.85 -52.95 -57.40
N TRP A 378 -18.42 -51.83 -56.81
CA TRP A 378 -17.08 -51.69 -56.24
C TRP A 378 -16.85 -52.67 -55.09
N LEU A 379 -17.79 -52.80 -54.15
CA LEU A 379 -17.76 -53.79 -53.07
C LEU A 379 -17.79 -55.23 -53.60
N ARG A 380 -18.60 -55.54 -54.63
CA ARG A 380 -18.65 -56.87 -55.26
C ARG A 380 -17.36 -57.25 -55.98
N GLN A 381 -16.62 -56.28 -56.52
CA GLN A 381 -15.32 -56.53 -57.17
C GLN A 381 -14.15 -56.55 -56.17
N LEU A 382 -14.26 -55.82 -55.06
CA LEU A 382 -13.22 -55.75 -54.02
C LEU A 382 -13.13 -57.01 -53.17
N ILE A 383 -14.26 -57.62 -52.82
CA ILE A 383 -14.27 -58.80 -51.94
C ILE A 383 -13.50 -59.98 -52.56
N PRO A 384 -13.69 -60.37 -53.83
CA PRO A 384 -12.89 -61.40 -54.48
C PRO A 384 -11.41 -60.99 -54.63
N ALA A 385 -11.14 -59.72 -54.97
CA ALA A 385 -9.78 -59.21 -55.11
C ALA A 385 -9.01 -59.25 -53.78
N LEU A 386 -9.63 -58.90 -52.66
CA LEU A 386 -9.04 -59.01 -51.31
C LEU A 386 -8.82 -60.46 -50.88
N ILE A 387 -9.69 -61.40 -51.32
CA ILE A 387 -9.57 -62.83 -51.00
C ILE A 387 -8.41 -63.49 -51.77
N GLU A 388 -8.14 -63.04 -52.99
CA GLU A 388 -7.07 -63.53 -53.87
C GLU A 388 -5.75 -62.75 -53.76
N MET A 389 -5.74 -61.62 -53.03
CA MET A 389 -4.56 -60.78 -52.84
C MET A 389 -3.40 -61.57 -52.22
N ASN A 390 -2.25 -61.45 -52.85
CA ASN A 390 -0.98 -61.98 -52.37
C ASN A 390 0.08 -60.88 -52.47
N LEU A 391 0.31 -60.17 -51.36
CA LEU A 391 1.28 -59.07 -51.25
C LEU A 391 2.73 -59.58 -51.22
N PHE A 392 2.96 -60.88 -50.95
CA PHE A 392 4.28 -61.50 -50.81
C PHE A 392 4.63 -62.43 -51.97
N ARG A 393 4.28 -62.03 -53.20
CA ARG A 393 4.47 -62.87 -54.39
C ARG A 393 5.96 -62.95 -54.78
N SER A 394 6.52 -64.16 -54.79
CA SER A 394 7.87 -64.43 -55.31
C SER A 394 7.88 -64.60 -56.83
N SER A 395 8.95 -64.16 -57.51
CA SER A 395 9.11 -64.22 -58.97
C SER A 395 9.79 -65.49 -59.51
N THR A 396 10.17 -66.44 -58.65
CA THR A 396 10.81 -67.72 -59.04
C THR A 396 9.80 -68.89 -58.99
N ARG A 397 10.08 -70.03 -59.67
CA ARG A 397 9.18 -71.20 -59.74
C ARG A 397 8.67 -71.61 -58.35
N VAL A 398 7.35 -71.57 -58.16
CA VAL A 398 6.66 -71.65 -56.86
C VAL A 398 6.00 -73.03 -56.72
N GLU A 399 6.23 -73.72 -55.60
CA GLU A 399 5.46 -74.92 -55.24
C GLU A 399 4.04 -74.54 -54.75
N PRO A 400 3.02 -75.44 -54.86
CA PRO A 400 1.68 -75.16 -54.33
C PRO A 400 1.66 -74.80 -52.84
N SER A 401 2.63 -75.31 -52.07
CA SER A 401 2.81 -75.06 -50.65
C SER A 401 3.26 -73.62 -50.33
N ASP A 402 4.06 -73.02 -51.21
CA ASP A 402 4.56 -71.64 -51.08
C ASP A 402 3.46 -70.61 -51.37
N ILE A 403 2.58 -70.88 -52.35
CA ILE A 403 1.42 -70.02 -52.65
C ILE A 403 0.50 -69.91 -51.43
N TYR A 404 0.31 -71.03 -50.71
CA TYR A 404 -0.49 -71.07 -49.50
C TYR A 404 0.13 -70.21 -48.38
N GLN A 405 1.43 -70.34 -48.15
CA GLN A 405 2.17 -69.54 -47.16
C GLN A 405 2.13 -68.04 -47.47
N GLN A 406 2.28 -67.66 -48.73
CA GLN A 406 2.24 -66.26 -49.16
C GLN A 406 0.85 -65.62 -48.98
N ARG A 407 -0.23 -66.36 -49.28
CA ARG A 407 -1.61 -65.91 -49.05
C ARG A 407 -1.95 -65.75 -47.57
N TRP A 408 -1.51 -66.67 -46.71
CA TRP A 408 -1.71 -66.54 -45.26
C TRP A 408 -0.88 -65.42 -44.63
N SER A 409 0.33 -65.18 -45.12
CA SER A 409 1.16 -64.04 -44.71
C SER A 409 0.50 -62.71 -45.10
N THR A 410 -0.12 -62.66 -46.28
CA THR A 410 -0.90 -61.50 -46.74
C THR A 410 -2.11 -61.23 -45.84
N ARG A 411 -2.86 -62.28 -45.46
CA ARG A 411 -4.02 -62.16 -44.56
C ARG A 411 -3.62 -61.72 -43.15
N PHE A 412 -2.58 -62.34 -42.59
CA PHE A 412 -2.05 -61.99 -41.28
C PHE A 412 -1.59 -60.53 -41.23
N TYR A 413 -0.85 -60.10 -42.25
CA TYR A 413 -0.40 -58.72 -42.42
C TYR A 413 -1.57 -57.72 -42.44
N ILE A 414 -2.59 -57.94 -43.28
CA ILE A 414 -3.73 -57.02 -43.43
C ILE A 414 -4.57 -56.97 -42.15
N THR A 415 -4.82 -58.10 -41.49
CA THR A 415 -5.66 -58.15 -40.27
C THR A 415 -5.00 -57.43 -39.10
N PHE A 416 -3.71 -57.69 -38.85
CA PHE A 416 -2.99 -57.01 -37.76
C PHE A 416 -2.82 -55.52 -38.01
N LEU A 417 -2.54 -55.13 -39.26
CA LEU A 417 -2.45 -53.74 -39.65
C LEU A 417 -3.81 -53.02 -39.41
N SER A 418 -4.93 -53.66 -39.76
CA SER A 418 -6.27 -53.10 -39.53
C SER A 418 -6.61 -52.93 -38.05
N ILE A 419 -6.28 -53.92 -37.21
CA ILE A 419 -6.49 -53.84 -35.75
C ILE A 419 -5.66 -52.71 -35.14
N PHE A 420 -4.40 -52.59 -35.56
CA PHE A 420 -3.50 -51.53 -35.12
C PHE A 420 -4.04 -50.14 -35.48
N PHE A 421 -4.55 -49.96 -36.71
CA PHE A 421 -5.21 -48.71 -37.12
C PHE A 421 -6.42 -48.36 -36.25
N ILE A 422 -7.27 -49.35 -35.92
CA ILE A 422 -8.45 -49.12 -35.07
C ILE A 422 -8.01 -48.67 -33.67
N ILE A 423 -7.04 -49.35 -33.06
CA ILE A 423 -6.54 -49.03 -31.71
C ILE A 423 -5.92 -47.62 -31.66
N ILE A 424 -5.07 -47.28 -32.63
CA ILE A 424 -4.48 -45.93 -32.72
C ILE A 424 -5.55 -44.88 -32.92
N THR A 425 -6.53 -45.12 -33.79
CA THR A 425 -7.60 -44.15 -34.05
C THR A 425 -8.42 -43.87 -32.79
N ILE A 426 -8.76 -44.91 -32.01
CA ILE A 426 -9.49 -44.76 -30.74
C ILE A 426 -8.63 -44.03 -29.69
N TYR A 427 -7.36 -44.41 -29.55
CA TYR A 427 -6.43 -43.80 -28.59
C TYR A 427 -6.18 -42.31 -28.89
N THR A 428 -6.00 -41.97 -30.17
CA THR A 428 -5.78 -40.59 -30.62
C THR A 428 -7.04 -39.74 -30.59
N ALA A 429 -8.23 -40.33 -30.78
CA ALA A 429 -9.51 -39.64 -30.68
C ALA A 429 -9.90 -39.30 -29.23
N THR A 430 -9.45 -40.10 -28.25
CA THR A 430 -9.78 -39.91 -26.83
C THR A 430 -8.77 -39.06 -26.07
N THR A 431 -7.53 -38.92 -26.57
CA THR A 431 -6.50 -38.09 -25.94
C THR A 431 -6.69 -36.60 -26.25
N LYS A 432 -6.88 -35.79 -25.19
CA LYS A 432 -6.89 -34.32 -25.29
C LYS A 432 -5.45 -33.82 -25.35
N GLN A 433 -5.26 -32.72 -26.07
CA GLN A 433 -3.98 -32.02 -26.12
C GLN A 433 -4.14 -30.68 -25.41
N THR A 434 -3.28 -30.42 -24.43
CA THR A 434 -3.19 -29.15 -23.75
C THR A 434 -2.19 -28.29 -24.52
N ASN A 435 -2.66 -27.22 -25.14
CA ASN A 435 -1.82 -26.25 -25.81
C ASN A 435 -1.73 -25.00 -24.93
N ARG A 436 -0.51 -24.56 -24.65
CA ARG A 436 -0.25 -23.24 -24.07
C ARG A 436 -0.26 -22.22 -25.20
N THR A 437 -1.22 -21.30 -25.15
CA THR A 437 -1.29 -20.15 -26.05
C THR A 437 -0.63 -18.96 -25.38
N GLU A 438 0.20 -18.22 -26.12
CA GLU A 438 0.89 -17.03 -25.64
C GLU A 438 0.45 -15.83 -26.46
N LEU A 439 -0.02 -14.80 -25.76
CA LEU A 439 -0.38 -13.49 -26.29
C LEU A 439 0.73 -12.52 -25.94
N ILE A 440 1.28 -11.86 -26.94
CA ILE A 440 2.30 -10.82 -26.77
C ILE A 440 1.57 -9.48 -26.70
N GLU A 441 1.90 -8.66 -25.70
CA GLU A 441 1.32 -7.33 -25.46
C GLU A 441 -0.22 -7.32 -25.54
N PRO A 442 -0.89 -8.08 -24.66
CA PRO A 442 -2.33 -8.20 -24.70
C PRO A 442 -3.00 -6.87 -24.31
N SER A 443 -4.07 -6.51 -25.01
CA SER A 443 -4.88 -5.34 -24.64
C SER A 443 -5.63 -5.58 -23.33
N PHE A 444 -5.93 -4.50 -22.61
CA PHE A 444 -6.70 -4.55 -21.35
C PHE A 444 -8.00 -5.35 -21.50
N GLU A 445 -8.79 -5.07 -22.55
CA GLU A 445 -10.06 -5.74 -22.82
C GLU A 445 -9.88 -7.24 -23.10
N THR A 446 -8.81 -7.62 -23.82
CA THR A 446 -8.50 -9.03 -24.09
C THR A 446 -8.22 -9.78 -22.79
N VAL A 447 -7.44 -9.20 -21.88
CA VAL A 447 -7.15 -9.84 -20.59
C VAL A 447 -8.39 -9.93 -19.73
N LEU A 448 -9.24 -8.91 -19.75
CA LEU A 448 -10.48 -8.89 -18.97
C LEU A 448 -11.48 -9.96 -19.44
N ASP A 449 -11.63 -10.15 -20.76
CA ASP A 449 -12.42 -11.24 -21.33
C ASP A 449 -11.83 -12.61 -20.97
N LEU A 450 -10.51 -12.79 -21.05
CA LEU A 450 -9.84 -14.03 -20.66
C LEU A 450 -10.02 -14.37 -19.17
N GLN A 451 -10.07 -13.35 -18.30
CA GLN A 451 -10.35 -13.51 -16.88
C GLN A 451 -11.80 -13.95 -16.60
N GLN A 452 -12.75 -13.58 -17.46
CA GLN A 452 -14.17 -13.95 -17.31
C GLN A 452 -14.49 -15.36 -17.84
N GLN A 453 -13.60 -15.95 -18.65
CA GLN A 453 -13.79 -17.26 -19.27
C GLN A 453 -13.26 -18.43 -18.40
N THR A 454 -13.50 -19.67 -18.84
CA THR A 454 -13.12 -20.92 -18.13
C THR A 454 -11.60 -21.14 -17.99
N TYR A 455 -10.76 -20.21 -18.47
CA TYR A 455 -9.30 -20.31 -18.50
C TYR A 455 -8.61 -19.68 -17.28
N LEU A 456 -9.37 -19.05 -16.38
CA LEU A 456 -8.90 -18.31 -15.20
C LEU A 456 -7.86 -19.07 -14.37
N SER A 457 -8.06 -20.36 -14.15
CA SER A 457 -7.18 -21.19 -13.32
C SER A 457 -5.80 -21.47 -13.92
N SER A 458 -5.60 -21.16 -15.22
CA SER A 458 -4.33 -21.37 -15.92
C SER A 458 -3.77 -20.11 -16.58
N LEU A 459 -4.45 -18.97 -16.44
CA LEU A 459 -4.02 -17.68 -17.00
C LEU A 459 -2.87 -17.13 -16.16
N GLN A 460 -1.74 -16.87 -16.81
CA GLN A 460 -0.56 -16.25 -16.21
C GLN A 460 -0.12 -15.09 -17.08
N CYS A 461 -0.11 -13.90 -16.49
CA CYS A 461 0.27 -12.65 -17.13
C CYS A 461 1.38 -11.99 -16.30
N PRO A 462 2.64 -12.37 -16.49
CA PRO A 462 3.76 -11.73 -15.81
C PRO A 462 3.77 -10.22 -16.04
N CYS A 463 3.89 -9.46 -14.96
CA CYS A 463 4.02 -8.00 -15.01
C CYS A 463 5.45 -7.61 -15.40
N SER A 464 5.60 -6.58 -16.24
CA SER A 464 6.92 -5.98 -16.50
C SER A 464 7.40 -5.16 -15.32
N LYS A 465 6.48 -4.61 -14.51
CA LYS A 465 6.78 -3.99 -13.21
C LYS A 465 6.11 -4.78 -12.09
N LEU A 466 6.90 -5.29 -11.15
CA LEU A 466 6.41 -6.11 -10.03
C LEU A 466 5.64 -5.30 -8.99
N SER A 467 5.81 -3.98 -8.95
CA SER A 467 5.18 -3.08 -8.00
C SER A 467 4.35 -2.00 -8.70
N SER A 468 3.14 -1.76 -8.17
CA SER A 468 2.25 -0.68 -8.62
C SER A 468 1.90 0.22 -7.45
N LEU A 469 2.15 1.52 -7.58
CA LEU A 469 1.78 2.49 -6.55
C LEU A 469 0.26 2.55 -6.35
N TYR A 470 -0.15 2.71 -5.10
CA TYR A 470 -1.56 2.80 -4.73
C TYR A 470 -2.25 4.03 -5.35
N ASN A 471 -1.52 5.13 -5.58
CA ASN A 471 -2.07 6.34 -6.21
C ASN A 471 -2.69 6.12 -7.60
N TYR A 472 -2.25 5.12 -8.36
CA TYR A 472 -2.83 4.76 -9.67
C TYR A 472 -4.03 3.79 -9.54
N SER A 473 -4.18 3.15 -8.39
CA SER A 473 -5.07 2.00 -8.19
C SER A 473 -6.28 2.30 -7.30
N ILE A 474 -6.11 3.17 -6.31
CA ILE A 474 -7.15 3.55 -5.34
C ILE A 474 -7.09 5.05 -5.07
N LYS A 475 -8.25 5.71 -5.08
CA LYS A 475 -8.43 7.10 -4.65
C LYS A 475 -9.46 7.14 -3.52
N LEU A 476 -9.01 7.62 -2.36
CA LEU A 476 -9.83 7.90 -1.18
C LEU A 476 -10.03 9.41 -1.07
N THR A 477 -11.27 9.86 -0.90
CA THR A 477 -11.60 11.28 -0.73
C THR A 477 -12.57 11.43 0.44
N PRO A 478 -12.17 12.08 1.55
CA PRO A 478 -13.05 12.34 2.68
C PRO A 478 -14.01 13.50 2.37
N THR A 479 -15.19 13.44 2.96
CA THR A 479 -16.08 14.59 3.13
C THR A 479 -16.09 14.95 4.61
N TYR A 480 -15.90 16.22 4.92
CA TYR A 480 -15.80 16.69 6.30
C TYR A 480 -17.16 17.14 6.84
N HIS A 481 -17.30 17.06 8.16
CA HIS A 481 -18.47 17.53 8.89
C HIS A 481 -18.62 19.05 8.72
N GLU A 482 -19.87 19.51 8.53
CA GLU A 482 -20.21 20.89 8.18
C GLU A 482 -19.60 21.93 9.13
N ILE A 483 -19.54 21.62 10.44
CA ILE A 483 -18.87 22.47 11.44
C ILE A 483 -17.48 22.97 10.98
N CYS A 484 -16.69 22.11 10.32
CA CYS A 484 -15.31 22.41 9.91
C CYS A 484 -15.20 23.44 8.78
N ASP A 485 -16.30 23.70 8.08
CA ASP A 485 -16.37 24.68 6.99
C ASP A 485 -17.46 25.75 7.27
N SER A 486 -17.99 25.80 8.51
CA SER A 486 -19.04 26.72 8.93
C SER A 486 -18.51 28.07 9.40
N ASP A 487 -19.39 29.08 9.38
CA ASP A 487 -19.07 30.43 9.88
C ASP A 487 -18.73 30.45 11.37
N PHE A 488 -19.16 29.46 12.16
CA PHE A 488 -18.85 29.35 13.60
C PHE A 488 -17.38 29.08 13.90
N LEU A 489 -16.59 28.67 12.90
CA LEU A 489 -15.15 28.52 13.02
C LEU A 489 -14.37 29.60 12.25
N SER A 490 -15.07 30.64 11.77
CA SER A 490 -14.43 31.81 11.15
C SER A 490 -13.73 32.67 12.19
N ASP A 491 -12.68 33.38 11.78
CA ASP A 491 -12.00 34.32 12.67
C ASP A 491 -12.94 35.46 13.09
N GLU A 492 -13.94 35.79 12.25
CA GLU A 492 -14.95 36.80 12.55
C GLU A 492 -15.94 36.36 13.63
N TRP A 493 -16.42 35.12 13.61
CA TRP A 493 -17.24 34.59 14.72
C TRP A 493 -16.45 34.59 16.03
N ILE A 494 -15.22 34.08 15.98
CA ILE A 494 -14.33 34.00 17.15
C ILE A 494 -14.05 35.41 17.70
N TYR A 495 -13.94 36.42 16.84
CA TYR A 495 -13.77 37.81 17.24
C TYR A 495 -15.02 38.37 17.95
N GLU A 496 -16.22 38.17 17.38
CA GLU A 496 -17.47 38.73 17.92
C GLU A 496 -17.86 38.09 19.27
N ILE A 497 -17.55 36.80 19.46
CA ILE A 497 -17.87 36.10 20.71
C ILE A 497 -16.84 36.39 21.82
N GLN A 498 -15.61 36.78 21.49
CA GLN A 498 -14.56 37.13 22.46
C GLN A 498 -14.75 38.57 22.95
N VAL A 499 -15.65 38.75 23.91
CA VAL A 499 -15.91 40.07 24.49
C VAL A 499 -14.85 40.41 25.56
N PRO A 500 -14.28 41.63 25.59
CA PRO A 500 -13.24 42.02 26.55
C PRO A 500 -13.73 42.16 28.01
N GLU A 501 -15.05 42.10 28.22
CA GLU A 501 -15.69 42.32 29.51
C GLU A 501 -15.47 41.13 30.46
N LEU A 502 -15.22 41.44 31.74
CA LEU A 502 -15.00 40.46 32.80
C LEU A 502 -16.32 39.80 33.21
N PHE A 503 -16.77 38.81 32.43
CA PHE A 503 -17.91 37.97 32.81
C PHE A 503 -17.51 36.89 33.81
N GLY A 504 -18.49 36.38 34.56
CA GLY A 504 -18.29 35.21 35.42
C GLY A 504 -17.81 33.98 34.65
N ASP A 505 -17.08 33.11 35.33
CA ASP A 505 -16.29 32.00 34.76
C ASP A 505 -17.08 30.97 33.93
N HIS A 506 -18.43 30.98 33.99
CA HIS A 506 -19.32 30.08 33.25
C HIS A 506 -20.20 30.79 32.20
N ASN A 507 -19.93 32.07 31.94
CA ASN A 507 -20.64 32.83 30.92
C ASN A 507 -20.25 32.35 29.51
N PHE A 508 -21.23 32.15 28.64
CA PHE A 508 -21.05 31.69 27.27
C PHE A 508 -20.14 32.62 26.43
N ARG A 509 -20.08 33.92 26.72
CA ARG A 509 -19.17 34.88 26.06
C ARG A 509 -17.69 34.57 26.32
N GLN A 510 -17.37 33.75 27.33
CA GLN A 510 -16.01 33.24 27.57
C GLN A 510 -15.69 31.97 26.73
N THR A 511 -16.59 31.52 25.84
CA THR A 511 -16.42 30.28 25.07
C THR A 511 -15.73 30.43 23.73
N GLY A 512 -15.30 31.64 23.33
CA GLY A 512 -14.55 31.85 22.08
C GLY A 512 -13.39 30.85 21.85
N PRO A 513 -12.61 30.50 22.88
CA PRO A 513 -11.57 29.47 22.76
C PRO A 513 -12.08 28.05 22.47
N ILE A 514 -13.34 27.71 22.81
CA ILE A 514 -13.97 26.45 22.39
C ILE A 514 -14.07 26.40 20.86
N PHE A 515 -14.52 27.49 20.24
CA PHE A 515 -14.58 27.59 18.78
C PHE A 515 -13.18 27.62 18.16
N LYS A 516 -12.20 28.30 18.79
CA LYS A 516 -10.81 28.31 18.31
C LYS A 516 -10.16 26.93 18.34
N LEU A 517 -10.36 26.16 19.42
CA LEU A 517 -9.90 24.77 19.50
C LEU A 517 -10.61 23.88 18.48
N SER A 518 -11.91 24.09 18.28
CA SER A 518 -12.67 23.33 17.26
C SER A 518 -12.14 23.60 15.85
N GLN A 519 -11.83 24.87 15.51
CA GLN A 519 -11.13 25.24 14.28
C GLN A 519 -9.79 24.52 14.15
N SER A 520 -9.01 24.49 15.25
CA SER A 520 -7.73 23.81 15.31
C SER A 520 -7.86 22.29 15.11
N PHE A 521 -8.85 21.65 15.73
CA PHE A 521 -9.14 20.23 15.58
C PHE A 521 -9.51 19.87 14.14
N CYS A 522 -10.37 20.66 13.50
CA CYS A 522 -10.69 20.48 12.08
C CYS A 522 -9.45 20.60 11.19
N LYS A 523 -8.61 21.61 11.42
CA LYS A 523 -7.34 21.80 10.69
C LYS A 523 -6.39 20.62 10.90
N LEU A 524 -6.16 20.21 12.13
CA LEU A 524 -5.28 19.09 12.48
C LEU A 524 -5.80 17.76 11.96
N ALA A 525 -7.12 17.53 11.95
CA ALA A 525 -7.74 16.35 11.37
C ALA A 525 -7.53 16.28 9.85
N LYS A 526 -7.75 17.39 9.13
CA LYS A 526 -7.46 17.52 7.70
C LYS A 526 -5.99 17.19 7.38
N ILE A 527 -5.05 17.74 8.15
CA ILE A 527 -3.61 17.47 7.99
C ILE A 527 -3.27 16.01 8.30
N THR A 528 -3.86 15.44 9.37
CA THR A 528 -3.68 14.02 9.73
C THR A 528 -4.07 13.09 8.58
N ILE A 529 -5.22 13.36 7.95
CA ILE A 529 -5.69 12.58 6.80
C ILE A 529 -4.76 12.76 5.61
N ASN A 530 -4.39 13.99 5.27
CA ASN A 530 -3.52 14.26 4.12
C ASN A 530 -2.15 13.60 4.26
N ASN A 531 -1.51 13.69 5.43
CA ASN A 531 -0.24 13.03 5.70
C ASN A 531 -0.37 11.51 5.63
N ALA A 532 -1.46 10.95 6.16
CA ALA A 532 -1.73 9.51 6.06
C ALA A 532 -1.99 9.08 4.60
N LEU A 533 -2.73 9.87 3.81
CA LEU A 533 -2.99 9.61 2.40
C LEU A 533 -1.70 9.64 1.58
N ASN A 534 -0.81 10.60 1.81
CA ASN A 534 0.50 10.68 1.13
C ASN A 534 1.31 9.40 1.37
N LEU A 535 1.35 8.92 2.62
CA LEU A 535 2.00 7.65 2.98
C LEU A 535 1.29 6.44 2.35
N PHE A 536 -0.04 6.42 2.36
CA PHE A 536 -0.84 5.34 1.79
C PHE A 536 -0.65 5.22 0.28
N TYR A 537 -0.65 6.36 -0.42
CA TYR A 537 -0.48 6.44 -1.87
C TYR A 537 0.94 6.13 -2.34
N ALA A 538 1.94 6.31 -1.47
CA ALA A 538 3.32 5.86 -1.70
C ALA A 538 3.52 4.36 -1.51
N ARG A 539 2.55 3.64 -0.93
CA ARG A 539 2.61 2.16 -0.83
C ARG A 539 2.47 1.53 -2.21
N GLN A 540 2.98 0.31 -2.32
CA GLN A 540 2.97 -0.46 -3.54
C GLN A 540 2.20 -1.76 -3.36
N LEU A 541 1.41 -2.12 -4.36
CA LEU A 541 0.87 -3.45 -4.55
C LEU A 541 1.93 -4.27 -5.30
N VAL A 542 2.50 -5.29 -4.66
CA VAL A 542 3.55 -6.13 -5.24
C VAL A 542 2.96 -7.44 -5.74
N THR A 543 3.00 -7.66 -7.05
CA THR A 543 2.45 -8.85 -7.69
C THR A 543 3.34 -9.29 -8.86
N PRO A 544 3.83 -10.55 -8.88
CA PRO A 544 4.64 -11.05 -9.99
C PRO A 544 3.82 -11.32 -11.25
N ASN A 545 2.51 -11.53 -11.09
CA ASN A 545 1.56 -11.71 -12.18
C ASN A 545 0.37 -10.78 -11.97
N LEU A 546 -0.25 -10.36 -13.08
CA LEU A 546 -1.49 -9.61 -13.05
C LEU A 546 -2.55 -10.44 -12.30
N ILE A 547 -2.95 -9.96 -11.12
CA ILE A 547 -4.03 -10.55 -10.33
C ILE A 547 -5.39 -10.31 -11.00
N THR A 548 -6.38 -11.09 -10.59
CA THR A 548 -7.75 -10.94 -11.11
C THR A 548 -8.39 -9.65 -10.63
N LYS A 549 -9.33 -9.10 -11.42
CA LYS A 549 -10.09 -7.91 -11.02
C LYS A 549 -10.78 -8.08 -9.67
N ASP A 550 -11.36 -9.24 -9.38
CA ASP A 550 -12.04 -9.51 -8.11
C ASP A 550 -11.06 -9.54 -6.93
N LEU A 551 -9.88 -10.18 -7.10
CA LEU A 551 -8.85 -10.20 -6.06
C LEU A 551 -8.29 -8.80 -5.81
N PHE A 552 -8.04 -8.04 -6.87
CA PHE A 552 -7.63 -6.63 -6.80
C PHE A 552 -8.64 -5.78 -6.01
N ILE A 553 -9.93 -5.87 -6.34
CA ILE A 553 -10.99 -5.14 -5.65
C ILE A 553 -11.05 -5.55 -4.18
N SER A 554 -11.01 -6.84 -3.87
CA SER A 554 -11.05 -7.34 -2.50
C SER A 554 -9.86 -6.85 -1.66
N GLN A 555 -8.65 -6.92 -2.22
CA GLN A 555 -7.44 -6.48 -1.53
C GLN A 555 -7.45 -4.97 -1.27
N LEU A 556 -7.71 -4.16 -2.29
CA LEU A 556 -7.70 -2.69 -2.12
C LEU A 556 -8.88 -2.17 -1.30
N ASN A 557 -10.04 -2.84 -1.31
CA ASN A 557 -11.11 -2.54 -0.37
C ASN A 557 -10.66 -2.79 1.07
N SER A 558 -10.03 -3.94 1.35
CA SER A 558 -9.51 -4.26 2.69
C SER A 558 -8.48 -3.24 3.15
N GLU A 559 -7.56 -2.84 2.26
CA GLU A 559 -6.54 -1.82 2.56
C GLU A 559 -7.15 -0.43 2.79
N GLY A 560 -8.16 -0.06 2.00
CA GLY A 560 -8.90 1.19 2.17
C GLY A 560 -9.67 1.23 3.50
N GLU A 561 -10.31 0.14 3.91
CA GLU A 561 -10.99 0.04 5.22
C GLU A 561 -10.00 0.06 6.38
N TYR A 562 -8.89 -0.66 6.27
CA TYR A 562 -7.82 -0.62 7.27
C TYR A 562 -7.27 0.80 7.44
N PHE A 563 -7.05 1.52 6.33
CA PHE A 563 -6.64 2.92 6.34
C PHE A 563 -7.63 3.81 7.11
N LYS A 564 -8.93 3.70 6.82
CA LYS A 564 -9.99 4.48 7.49
C LYS A 564 -10.05 4.20 9.00
N HIS A 565 -9.80 2.95 9.41
CA HIS A 565 -9.83 2.54 10.81
C HIS A 565 -8.59 2.98 11.60
N VAL A 566 -7.39 2.93 11.01
CA VAL A 566 -6.13 3.20 11.74
C VAL A 566 -5.77 4.69 11.77
N THR A 567 -6.15 5.46 10.75
CA THR A 567 -5.76 6.87 10.65
C THR A 567 -6.23 7.73 11.84
N PRO A 568 -7.48 7.60 12.35
CA PRO A 568 -7.95 8.39 13.49
C PRO A 568 -7.21 8.14 14.81
N ASN A 569 -6.60 6.96 14.97
CA ASN A 569 -5.88 6.62 16.20
C ASN A 569 -4.67 7.54 16.42
N ARG A 570 -3.97 7.96 15.36
CA ARG A 570 -2.81 8.86 15.49
C ARG A 570 -3.18 10.20 16.13
N PHE A 571 -4.27 10.81 15.65
CA PHE A 571 -4.81 12.04 16.22
C PHE A 571 -5.29 11.84 17.65
N SER A 572 -6.06 10.76 17.89
CA SER A 572 -6.63 10.46 19.21
C SER A 572 -5.55 10.24 20.27
N TYR A 573 -4.47 9.53 19.93
CA TYR A 573 -3.35 9.31 20.84
C TYR A 573 -2.63 10.61 21.19
N LEU A 574 -2.36 11.47 20.20
CA LEU A 574 -1.66 12.73 20.45
C LEU A 574 -2.53 13.73 21.23
N LEU A 575 -3.83 13.76 20.95
CA LEU A 575 -4.81 14.52 21.71
C LEU A 575 -4.83 14.08 23.17
N GLU A 576 -4.98 12.79 23.42
CA GLU A 576 -5.07 12.26 24.79
C GLU A 576 -3.75 12.44 25.54
N PHE A 577 -2.61 12.17 24.91
CA PHE A 577 -1.30 12.38 25.51
C PHE A 577 -1.10 13.85 25.92
N THR A 578 -1.41 14.78 25.02
CA THR A 578 -1.26 16.22 25.28
C THR A 578 -2.19 16.66 26.40
N ARG A 579 -3.46 16.23 26.34
CA ARG A 579 -4.48 16.55 27.34
C ARG A 579 -4.11 16.05 28.73
N GLN A 580 -3.66 14.79 28.83
CA GLN A 580 -3.25 14.20 30.10
C GLN A 580 -1.98 14.85 30.65
N THR A 581 -1.02 15.17 29.78
CA THR A 581 0.20 15.89 30.18
C THR A 581 -0.14 17.25 30.76
N MET A 582 -1.04 18.01 30.12
CA MET A 582 -1.49 19.30 30.62
C MET A 582 -2.21 19.18 31.97
N LYS A 583 -3.07 18.17 32.11
CA LYS A 583 -3.82 17.92 33.34
C LYS A 583 -2.91 17.55 34.52
N VAL A 584 -2.02 16.58 34.35
CA VAL A 584 -1.16 16.06 35.44
C VAL A 584 -0.14 17.11 35.89
N ASN A 585 0.36 17.93 34.97
CA ASN A 585 1.28 19.04 35.29
C ASN A 585 0.55 20.32 35.75
N GLN A 586 -0.79 20.31 35.82
CA GLN A 586 -1.61 21.42 36.31
C GLN A 586 -1.28 22.77 35.67
N PHE A 587 -1.09 22.82 34.35
CA PHE A 587 -0.79 24.08 33.68
C PHE A 587 -1.88 25.12 33.89
N ILE A 588 -1.49 26.37 34.16
CA ILE A 588 -2.39 27.46 34.54
C ILE A 588 -3.07 28.05 33.30
N TYR A 589 -4.39 28.25 33.42
CA TYR A 589 -5.25 28.71 32.33
C TYR A 589 -5.59 30.22 32.38
N GLY A 590 -5.98 30.83 31.26
CA GLY A 590 -6.28 32.27 31.16
C GLY A 590 -7.52 32.77 31.91
N ILE A 591 -8.54 31.92 32.17
CA ILE A 591 -9.79 32.31 32.87
C ILE A 591 -9.95 31.66 34.25
N ASN A 592 -8.87 31.32 34.95
CA ASN A 592 -8.90 30.83 36.34
C ASN A 592 -9.84 29.64 36.68
N THR A 593 -10.21 28.82 35.69
CA THR A 593 -11.05 27.63 35.91
C THR A 593 -10.36 26.54 36.70
N ASN A 594 -9.02 26.50 36.73
CA ASN A 594 -8.23 25.42 37.31
C ASN A 594 -7.28 25.85 38.43
N TYR A 595 -7.37 27.09 38.89
CA TYR A 595 -6.63 27.65 40.03
C TYR A 595 -7.45 28.81 40.61
N ALA A 596 -7.26 29.12 41.87
CA ALA A 596 -7.73 30.38 42.43
C ALA A 596 -6.55 31.35 42.57
N MET A 597 -6.82 32.64 42.49
CA MET A 597 -5.85 33.66 42.89
C MET A 597 -6.35 34.35 44.13
N SER A 598 -5.51 34.42 45.14
CA SER A 598 -5.73 35.25 46.32
C SER A 598 -4.59 36.22 46.47
N VAL A 599 -4.84 37.33 47.17
CA VAL A 599 -3.84 38.36 47.37
C VAL A 599 -3.63 38.59 48.86
N GLY A 600 -2.36 38.53 49.26
CA GLY A 600 -1.91 38.99 50.56
C GLY A 600 -1.20 40.32 50.44
N ASN A 601 -1.42 41.19 51.43
CA ASN A 601 -0.55 42.32 51.66
C ASN A 601 0.50 41.93 52.68
N ASP A 602 1.78 41.92 52.28
CA ASP A 602 2.90 41.83 53.21
C ASP A 602 3.82 43.02 53.02
N THR A 603 4.01 43.81 54.08
CA THR A 603 5.05 44.86 54.25
C THR A 603 5.46 45.64 52.99
N GLY A 604 4.48 46.16 52.22
CA GLY A 604 4.73 47.03 51.05
C GLY A 604 4.84 46.31 49.70
N HIS A 605 4.67 44.98 49.68
CA HIS A 605 4.55 44.18 48.48
C HIS A 605 3.16 43.53 48.39
N VAL A 606 2.62 43.47 47.17
CA VAL A 606 1.42 42.70 46.85
C VAL A 606 1.88 41.29 46.51
N LEU A 607 1.53 40.32 47.35
CA LEU A 607 1.76 38.91 47.08
C LEU A 607 0.53 38.34 46.39
N VAL A 608 0.69 37.82 45.18
CA VAL A 608 -0.35 37.05 44.48
C VAL A 608 -0.08 35.58 44.74
N TYR A 609 -0.97 34.94 45.50
CA TYR A 609 -0.98 33.51 45.70
C TYR A 609 -1.78 32.86 44.57
N ILE A 610 -1.22 31.80 44.01
CA ILE A 610 -1.94 30.90 43.11
C ILE A 610 -2.28 29.68 43.95
N ASP A 611 -3.54 29.64 44.35
CA ASP A 611 -4.08 28.63 45.22
C ASP A 611 -4.43 27.36 44.43
N PRO A 612 -4.59 26.22 45.13
CA PRO A 612 -5.10 24.98 44.55
C PRO A 612 -6.36 25.22 43.70
N PRO A 613 -6.70 24.29 42.78
CA PRO A 613 -7.86 24.43 41.90
C PRO A 613 -9.12 24.85 42.66
N LYS A 614 -9.88 25.74 42.04
CA LYS A 614 -11.19 26.18 42.50
C LYS A 614 -12.11 24.96 42.63
N ASP A 615 -12.70 24.77 43.81
CA ASP A 615 -13.82 23.84 44.00
C ASP A 615 -15.09 24.47 43.42
N TRP A 616 -15.84 23.68 42.65
CA TRP A 616 -17.08 24.13 42.03
C TRP A 616 -18.27 23.40 42.63
N TYR A 617 -19.43 24.05 42.61
CA TYR A 617 -20.69 23.42 42.92
C TYR A 617 -21.36 23.09 41.58
N ASP A 618 -21.73 21.83 41.36
CA ASP A 618 -22.57 21.48 40.22
C ASP A 618 -23.99 22.08 40.36
N ASP A 619 -24.81 21.96 39.32
CA ASP A 619 -26.20 22.45 39.33
C ASP A 619 -27.07 21.82 40.45
N ASN A 620 -26.61 20.74 41.09
CA ASN A 620 -27.26 20.06 42.21
C ASN A 620 -26.67 20.44 43.58
N GLY A 621 -25.70 21.37 43.63
CA GLY A 621 -25.03 21.79 44.86
C GLY A 621 -23.98 20.82 45.40
N ILE A 622 -23.54 19.84 44.60
CA ILE A 622 -22.45 18.91 44.92
C ILE A 622 -21.12 19.61 44.64
N THR A 623 -20.27 19.70 45.66
CA THR A 623 -18.88 20.15 45.49
C THR A 623 -18.11 19.16 44.63
N CYS A 624 -17.71 19.56 43.44
CA CYS A 624 -16.84 18.80 42.56
C CYS A 624 -15.52 19.55 42.34
N SER A 625 -14.42 18.83 42.51
CA SER A 625 -13.09 19.36 42.23
C SER A 625 -12.76 19.06 40.78
N LEU A 626 -12.65 20.10 39.97
CA LEU A 626 -12.36 20.01 38.53
C LEU A 626 -11.07 19.21 38.23
N ILE A 627 -10.10 19.14 39.14
CA ILE A 627 -8.89 18.33 38.95
C ILE A 627 -9.13 16.84 39.16
N PHE A 628 -9.87 16.47 40.20
CA PHE A 628 -10.03 15.08 40.63
C PHE A 628 -11.25 14.39 40.02
N ASP A 629 -12.28 15.15 39.65
CA ASP A 629 -13.53 14.62 39.12
C ASP A 629 -13.65 14.86 37.60
N PRO A 630 -13.53 13.81 36.76
CA PRO A 630 -13.67 13.94 35.31
C PRO A 630 -15.11 14.28 34.87
N VAL A 631 -16.10 14.19 35.76
CA VAL A 631 -17.52 14.46 35.49
C VAL A 631 -17.90 15.90 35.85
N CYS A 632 -17.03 16.63 36.55
CA CYS A 632 -17.26 18.01 36.95
C CYS A 632 -17.24 18.94 35.72
N VAL A 633 -18.42 19.43 35.35
CA VAL A 633 -18.65 20.32 34.20
C VAL A 633 -19.77 21.28 34.56
N LEU A 634 -19.74 22.48 33.98
CA LEU A 634 -20.79 23.47 34.17
C LEU A 634 -21.41 23.81 32.83
N GLN A 635 -22.73 23.83 32.77
CA GLN A 635 -23.41 24.30 31.58
C GLN A 635 -23.21 25.81 31.43
N THR A 636 -22.88 26.25 30.22
CA THR A 636 -22.68 27.67 29.95
C THR A 636 -23.99 28.45 30.03
N ILE A 637 -23.95 29.65 30.60
CA ILE A 637 -25.10 30.54 30.70
C ILE A 637 -24.87 31.87 29.95
N LEU A 638 -25.95 32.47 29.48
CA LEU A 638 -25.98 33.84 28.98
C LEU A 638 -26.83 34.70 29.92
N ASP A 639 -26.20 35.67 30.55
CA ASP A 639 -26.85 36.73 31.30
C ASP A 639 -27.28 37.83 30.31
N ILE A 640 -28.60 38.03 30.23
CA ILE A 640 -29.27 39.04 29.42
C ILE A 640 -29.88 40.05 30.39
N THR A 641 -29.28 41.24 30.46
CA THR A 641 -29.79 42.32 31.31
C THR A 641 -30.92 43.05 30.59
N GLU A 642 -32.13 42.97 31.13
CA GLU A 642 -33.25 43.77 30.63
C GLU A 642 -33.13 45.23 31.06
N THR A 643 -33.73 46.14 30.30
CA THR A 643 -33.76 47.60 30.50
C THR A 643 -34.23 48.10 31.88
N TYR A 644 -34.72 47.20 32.75
CA TYR A 644 -35.19 47.50 34.12
C TYR A 644 -34.33 46.85 35.23
N GLY A 645 -33.15 46.33 34.92
CA GLY A 645 -32.20 45.83 35.93
C GLY A 645 -32.40 44.38 36.38
N ASN A 646 -33.36 43.64 35.81
CA ASN A 646 -33.45 42.19 35.98
C ASN A 646 -32.52 41.49 34.99
N THR A 647 -31.66 40.60 35.51
CA THR A 647 -30.78 39.75 34.70
C THR A 647 -31.42 38.37 34.54
N ILE A 648 -31.70 37.98 33.30
CA ILE A 648 -32.19 36.64 32.95
C ILE A 648 -30.99 35.77 32.58
N TYR A 649 -30.89 34.59 33.18
CA TYR A 649 -29.88 33.60 32.83
C TYR A 649 -30.47 32.55 31.88
N VAL A 650 -29.88 32.42 30.70
CA VAL A 650 -30.28 31.45 29.66
C VAL A 650 -29.20 30.39 29.52
N HIS A 651 -29.54 29.13 29.77
CA HIS A 651 -28.62 28.02 29.50
C HIS A 651 -28.50 27.77 28.01
N ILE A 652 -27.27 27.61 27.52
CA ILE A 652 -27.02 27.28 26.11
C ILE A 652 -26.90 25.75 25.97
N PRO A 653 -27.83 25.09 25.25
CA PRO A 653 -27.81 23.63 25.11
C PRO A 653 -26.55 23.14 24.41
N GLY A 654 -25.92 22.14 25.01
CA GLY A 654 -24.76 21.45 24.43
C GLY A 654 -23.41 22.12 24.69
N PHE A 655 -23.34 23.27 25.35
CA PHE A 655 -22.07 23.92 25.69
C PHE A 655 -21.76 23.81 27.18
N TYR A 656 -20.54 23.37 27.47
CA TYR A 656 -20.07 23.10 28.82
C TYR A 656 -18.68 23.71 29.03
N ILE A 657 -18.42 24.14 30.26
CA ILE A 657 -17.11 24.59 30.72
C ILE A 657 -16.57 23.55 31.71
N SER A 658 -15.31 23.19 31.51
CA SER A 658 -14.53 22.29 32.34
C SER A 658 -13.18 22.95 32.68
N VAL A 659 -12.31 22.22 33.38
CA VAL A 659 -10.97 22.65 33.84
C VAL A 659 -10.15 23.33 32.76
N PHE A 660 -10.15 22.73 31.57
CA PHE A 660 -9.43 23.15 30.39
C PHE A 660 -10.40 23.24 29.22
N TYR A 661 -10.23 24.21 28.32
CA TYR A 661 -11.09 24.31 27.15
C TYR A 661 -11.05 23.09 26.24
N VAL A 662 -9.95 22.35 26.18
CA VAL A 662 -9.92 21.07 25.45
C VAL A 662 -10.99 20.12 25.99
N ASN A 663 -11.17 20.04 27.31
CA ASN A 663 -12.22 19.20 27.88
C ASN A 663 -13.60 19.80 27.58
N SER A 664 -13.76 21.12 27.71
CA SER A 664 -14.99 21.84 27.33
C SER A 664 -15.43 21.56 25.89
N VAL A 665 -14.49 21.63 24.94
CA VAL A 665 -14.69 21.32 23.52
C VAL A 665 -15.11 19.88 23.36
N LEU A 666 -14.35 18.94 23.92
CA LEU A 666 -14.63 17.52 23.78
C LEU A 666 -16.01 17.12 24.32
N LEU A 667 -16.52 17.83 25.31
CA LEU A 667 -17.86 17.65 25.87
C LEU A 667 -18.96 18.39 25.10
N THR A 668 -18.60 19.40 24.30
CA THR A 668 -19.54 20.24 23.57
C THR A 668 -20.32 19.41 22.55
N GLN A 669 -21.63 19.57 22.56
CA GLN A 669 -22.59 19.04 21.60
C GLN A 669 -23.08 20.19 20.71
N LEU A 670 -23.17 19.96 19.40
CA LEU A 670 -23.50 21.01 18.42
C LEU A 670 -25.01 21.36 18.37
N GLN A 671 -25.81 20.91 19.34
CA GLN A 671 -27.27 21.00 19.31
C GLN A 671 -27.78 22.43 19.12
N CYS A 672 -27.21 23.42 19.82
CA CYS A 672 -27.59 24.82 19.65
C CYS A 672 -27.26 25.34 18.24
N LEU A 673 -26.13 24.92 17.66
CA LEU A 673 -25.68 25.38 16.34
C LEU A 673 -26.56 24.85 15.19
N TYR A 674 -27.30 23.76 15.41
CA TYR A 674 -28.32 23.26 14.48
C TYR A 674 -29.69 23.94 14.63
N ASN A 675 -29.85 24.88 15.57
CA ASN A 675 -31.11 25.57 15.85
C ASN A 675 -30.96 27.09 15.68
N GLN A 676 -31.56 27.63 14.61
CA GLN A 676 -31.48 29.07 14.30
C GLN A 676 -32.00 29.96 15.44
N SER A 677 -33.00 29.53 16.19
CA SER A 677 -33.50 30.29 17.34
C SER A 677 -32.43 30.42 18.43
N CYS A 678 -31.68 29.34 18.69
CA CYS A 678 -30.59 29.34 19.66
C CYS A 678 -29.42 30.22 19.19
N VAL A 679 -29.05 30.12 17.90
CA VAL A 679 -28.03 30.98 17.28
C VAL A 679 -28.41 32.46 17.37
N ASN A 680 -29.68 32.80 17.11
CA ASN A 680 -30.16 34.18 17.22
C ASN A 680 -30.06 34.72 18.65
N ILE A 681 -30.41 33.92 19.67
CA ILE A 681 -30.25 34.31 21.08
C ILE A 681 -28.79 34.66 21.39
N ILE A 682 -27.85 33.86 20.90
CA ILE A 682 -26.40 34.13 21.07
C ILE A 682 -26.03 35.44 20.36
N CYS A 683 -26.45 35.61 19.11
CA CYS A 683 -26.13 36.80 18.31
C CYS A 683 -26.66 38.09 18.97
N ASP A 684 -27.88 38.05 19.50
CA ASP A 684 -28.49 39.16 20.23
C ASP A 684 -27.71 39.47 21.52
N ALA A 685 -27.32 38.43 22.27
CA ALA A 685 -26.60 38.58 23.53
C ALA A 685 -25.16 39.10 23.38
N ILE A 686 -24.50 38.84 22.24
CA ILE A 686 -23.19 39.43 21.90
C ILE A 686 -23.31 40.72 21.09
N ARG A 687 -24.54 41.18 20.79
CA ARG A 687 -24.82 42.36 19.95
C ARG A 687 -24.15 42.29 18.57
N SER A 688 -24.07 41.09 18.01
CA SER A 688 -23.51 40.87 16.67
C SER A 688 -24.28 41.67 15.63
N LYS A 689 -23.56 42.37 14.75
CA LYS A 689 -24.15 43.05 13.57
C LYS A 689 -24.27 42.13 12.35
N ARG A 690 -23.78 40.90 12.47
CA ARG A 690 -23.75 39.89 11.40
C ARG A 690 -24.80 38.83 11.66
N ASN A 691 -25.37 38.31 10.57
CA ASN A 691 -26.29 37.18 10.60
C ASN A 691 -25.50 35.89 10.42
N PHE A 692 -25.52 35.03 11.44
CA PHE A 692 -24.96 33.68 11.38
C PHE A 692 -26.08 32.67 11.15
N THR A 693 -25.86 31.75 10.21
CA THR A 693 -26.83 30.70 9.89
C THR A 693 -26.54 29.43 10.66
N ALA A 694 -27.58 28.79 11.19
CA ALA A 694 -27.48 27.48 11.81
C ALA A 694 -26.99 26.41 10.80
N LEU A 695 -26.31 25.40 11.32
CA LEU A 695 -25.84 24.25 10.56
C LEU A 695 -27.03 23.47 9.95
N SER A 696 -26.79 22.83 8.80
CA SER A 696 -27.77 22.01 8.10
C SER A 696 -27.97 20.65 8.75
N GLN A 697 -29.19 20.12 8.77
CA GLN A 697 -29.47 18.78 9.33
C GLN A 697 -29.08 17.62 8.39
N THR A 698 -28.05 17.80 7.57
CA THR A 698 -27.60 16.81 6.56
C THR A 698 -26.48 15.90 7.04
N SER A 699 -25.93 16.14 8.24
CA SER A 699 -24.90 15.27 8.83
C SER A 699 -25.43 13.84 8.97
N GLN A 700 -24.55 12.85 8.77
CA GLN A 700 -24.87 11.46 9.04
C GLN A 700 -24.96 11.19 10.55
N PHE A 701 -24.37 12.08 11.36
CA PHE A 701 -24.32 11.95 12.81
C PHE A 701 -25.50 12.69 13.46
N PRO A 702 -26.03 12.19 14.59
CA PRO A 702 -27.05 12.89 15.36
C PRO A 702 -26.60 14.28 15.82
N ASN A 703 -27.51 15.26 15.89
CA ASN A 703 -27.19 16.64 16.30
C ASN A 703 -26.67 16.78 17.74
N ASN A 704 -26.79 15.73 18.57
CA ASN A 704 -26.29 15.68 19.96
C ASN A 704 -24.93 14.97 20.10
N VAL A 705 -24.25 14.63 19.00
CA VAL A 705 -22.88 14.11 19.09
C VAL A 705 -21.93 15.15 19.64
N THR A 706 -20.96 14.67 20.42
CA THR A 706 -19.92 15.51 20.98
C THR A 706 -18.78 15.77 19.99
N ILE A 707 -18.04 16.85 20.18
CA ILE A 707 -16.82 17.09 19.40
C ILE A 707 -15.77 16.00 19.68
N ASP A 708 -15.73 15.39 20.87
CA ASP A 708 -14.88 14.21 21.12
C ASP A 708 -15.17 13.09 20.12
N PHE A 709 -16.44 12.75 19.93
CA PHE A 709 -16.85 11.73 18.97
C PHE A 709 -16.45 12.11 17.55
N LEU A 710 -16.69 13.36 17.13
CA LEU A 710 -16.29 13.84 15.80
C LEU A 710 -14.77 13.79 15.62
N SER A 711 -14.00 14.20 16.64
CA SER A 711 -12.54 14.22 16.61
C SER A 711 -11.93 12.81 16.50
N LYS A 712 -12.53 11.81 17.16
CA LYS A 712 -12.18 10.39 17.03
C LYS A 712 -12.49 9.80 15.66
N HIS A 713 -13.30 10.49 14.86
CA HIS A 713 -13.57 10.19 13.46
C HIS A 713 -12.94 11.23 12.51
N LEU A 714 -11.99 12.04 12.99
CA LEU A 714 -11.32 13.10 12.21
C LEU A 714 -12.29 14.05 11.50
N PHE A 715 -13.47 14.26 12.08
CA PHE A 715 -14.58 15.03 11.50
C PHE A 715 -14.98 14.55 10.10
N THR A 716 -14.75 13.28 9.76
CA THR A 716 -15.15 12.74 8.46
C THR A 716 -16.60 12.24 8.53
N GLU A 717 -17.43 12.76 7.62
CA GLU A 717 -18.77 12.25 7.36
C GLU A 717 -18.64 10.96 6.54
N THR A 718 -18.38 11.08 5.25
CA THR A 718 -18.27 9.91 4.36
C THR A 718 -16.94 9.87 3.63
N TRP A 719 -16.55 8.66 3.21
CA TRP A 719 -15.40 8.43 2.35
C TRP A 719 -15.87 7.99 0.96
N SER A 720 -15.50 8.76 -0.07
CA SER A 720 -15.60 8.30 -1.45
C SER A 720 -14.37 7.45 -1.79
N GLN A 721 -14.59 6.25 -2.30
CA GLN A 721 -13.55 5.33 -2.72
C GLN A 721 -13.73 4.96 -4.19
N ASN A 722 -12.71 5.26 -5.00
CA ASN A 722 -12.69 4.92 -6.41
C ASN A 722 -11.50 3.99 -6.70
N LEU A 723 -11.78 2.82 -7.27
CA LEU A 723 -10.78 1.81 -7.62
C LEU A 723 -10.56 1.81 -9.14
N SER A 724 -9.29 1.84 -9.57
CA SER A 724 -8.89 1.81 -10.97
C SER A 724 -8.10 0.55 -11.30
N TYR A 725 -8.79 -0.50 -11.73
CA TYR A 725 -8.13 -1.71 -12.22
C TYR A 725 -7.35 -1.45 -13.52
N MET A 726 -7.81 -0.49 -14.34
CA MET A 726 -7.10 -0.06 -15.54
C MET A 726 -5.77 0.62 -15.19
N GLY A 727 -5.77 1.52 -14.20
CA GLY A 727 -4.54 2.17 -13.73
C GLY A 727 -3.52 1.17 -13.19
N TYR A 728 -3.99 0.14 -12.46
CA TYR A 728 -3.16 -0.99 -12.05
C TYR A 728 -2.61 -1.80 -13.24
N PHE A 729 -3.44 -2.10 -14.24
CA PHE A 729 -3.00 -2.81 -15.45
C PHE A 729 -1.92 -2.03 -16.22
N GLU A 730 -2.07 -0.72 -16.35
CA GLU A 730 -1.10 0.18 -17.00
C GLU A 730 0.23 0.29 -16.24
N GLN A 731 0.23 0.08 -14.92
CA GLN A 731 1.46 0.00 -14.12
C GLN A 731 2.12 -1.38 -14.22
N CYS A 732 1.35 -2.46 -14.09
CA CYS A 732 1.85 -3.83 -14.23
C CYS A 732 2.47 -4.09 -15.62
N GLN A 733 1.88 -3.54 -16.69
CA GLN A 733 2.33 -3.69 -18.08
C GLN A 733 2.66 -5.15 -18.44
N PRO A 734 1.67 -6.04 -18.55
CA PRO A 734 1.95 -7.44 -18.84
C PRO A 734 2.55 -7.59 -20.25
N HIS A 735 3.79 -8.09 -20.32
CA HIS A 735 4.48 -8.25 -21.61
C HIS A 735 3.94 -9.43 -22.42
N SER A 736 3.64 -10.53 -21.73
CA SER A 736 2.93 -11.65 -22.33
C SER A 736 1.92 -12.25 -21.35
N CYS A 737 0.83 -12.75 -21.89
CA CYS A 737 -0.14 -13.56 -21.15
C CYS A 737 -0.16 -14.95 -21.76
N SER A 738 -0.15 -15.97 -20.91
CA SER A 738 -0.26 -17.35 -21.34
C SER A 738 -1.39 -18.06 -20.63
N TYR A 739 -2.11 -18.90 -21.36
CA TYR A 739 -3.20 -19.70 -20.81
C TYR A 739 -3.25 -21.06 -21.51
N THR A 740 -3.88 -22.03 -20.86
CA THR A 740 -3.98 -23.39 -21.40
C THR A 740 -5.37 -23.67 -21.93
N ILE A 741 -5.44 -24.11 -23.20
CA ILE A 741 -6.67 -24.57 -23.82
C ILE A 741 -6.56 -26.07 -24.09
N ASN A 742 -7.58 -26.81 -23.68
CA ASN A 742 -7.71 -28.24 -23.96
C ASN A 742 -8.45 -28.44 -25.29
N HIS A 743 -7.71 -28.66 -26.37
CA HIS A 743 -8.29 -28.98 -27.69
C HIS A 743 -8.30 -30.49 -27.93
N ARG A 744 -9.28 -30.94 -28.73
CA ARG A 744 -9.18 -32.25 -29.41
C ARG A 744 -8.10 -32.15 -30.49
N ARG A 745 -7.28 -33.19 -30.66
CA ARG A 745 -6.24 -33.20 -31.70
C ARG A 745 -6.85 -32.87 -33.06
N THR A 746 -6.27 -31.90 -33.77
CA THR A 746 -6.70 -31.54 -35.13
C THR A 746 -6.58 -32.72 -36.08
N PHE A 747 -7.50 -32.82 -37.04
CA PHE A 747 -7.53 -33.89 -38.04
C PHE A 747 -6.18 -34.11 -38.74
N VAL A 748 -5.44 -33.03 -39.03
CA VAL A 748 -4.11 -33.11 -39.67
C VAL A 748 -3.06 -33.78 -38.78
N LEU A 749 -3.02 -33.45 -37.49
CA LEU A 749 -2.13 -34.10 -36.51
C LEU A 749 -2.53 -35.58 -36.31
N LEU A 750 -3.84 -35.85 -36.36
CA LEU A 750 -4.41 -37.19 -36.29
C LEU A 750 -3.96 -38.03 -37.49
N MET A 751 -4.06 -37.48 -38.70
CA MET A 751 -3.60 -38.13 -39.93
C MET A 751 -2.09 -38.32 -39.94
N THR A 752 -1.29 -37.32 -39.59
CA THR A 752 0.18 -37.44 -39.57
C THR A 752 0.70 -38.43 -38.53
N THR A 753 0.07 -38.53 -37.35
CA THR A 753 0.43 -39.52 -36.32
C THR A 753 0.05 -40.94 -36.76
N VAL A 754 -1.14 -41.10 -37.35
CA VAL A 754 -1.63 -42.37 -37.89
C VAL A 754 -0.74 -42.83 -39.07
N ILE A 755 -0.43 -41.94 -40.01
CA ILE A 755 0.44 -42.18 -41.16
C ILE A 755 1.87 -42.52 -40.70
N GLY A 756 2.41 -41.76 -39.75
CA GLY A 756 3.75 -41.98 -39.19
C GLY A 756 3.89 -43.33 -38.50
N LEU A 757 3.02 -43.65 -37.54
CA LEU A 757 3.08 -44.91 -36.79
C LEU A 757 2.75 -46.13 -37.65
N SER A 758 1.81 -45.99 -38.59
CA SER A 758 1.44 -47.09 -39.50
C SER A 758 2.54 -47.46 -40.47
N SER A 759 3.38 -46.52 -40.89
CA SER A 759 4.52 -46.81 -41.79
C SER A 759 5.56 -47.73 -41.14
N THR A 760 5.93 -47.49 -39.88
CA THR A 760 6.85 -48.35 -39.12
C THR A 760 6.28 -49.75 -38.87
N VAL A 761 5.02 -49.83 -38.46
CA VAL A 761 4.37 -51.12 -38.21
C VAL A 761 4.12 -51.90 -39.49
N SER A 762 3.82 -51.21 -40.60
CA SER A 762 3.73 -51.81 -41.93
C SER A 762 5.06 -52.43 -42.35
N ILE A 763 6.20 -51.74 -42.20
CA ILE A 763 7.52 -52.30 -42.55
C ILE A 763 7.85 -53.52 -41.67
N ILE A 764 7.65 -53.42 -40.35
CA ILE A 764 7.92 -54.52 -39.42
C ILE A 764 7.04 -55.74 -39.74
N LEU A 765 5.73 -55.52 -39.94
CA LEU A 765 4.80 -56.60 -40.29
C LEU A 765 5.14 -57.19 -41.67
N TRP A 766 5.63 -56.40 -42.62
CA TRP A 766 6.05 -56.89 -43.93
C TRP A 766 7.21 -57.89 -43.84
N PHE A 767 8.21 -57.61 -43.01
CA PHE A 767 9.32 -58.54 -42.79
C PHE A 767 8.97 -59.74 -41.91
N THR A 768 8.13 -59.54 -40.88
CA THR A 768 7.87 -60.57 -39.87
C THR A 768 6.73 -61.53 -40.24
N SER A 769 5.73 -61.09 -41.02
CA SER A 769 4.57 -61.92 -41.38
C SER A 769 4.95 -63.22 -42.13
N PRO A 770 5.85 -63.21 -43.13
CA PRO A 770 6.29 -64.42 -43.82
C PRO A 770 7.00 -65.41 -42.90
N PHE A 771 7.82 -64.89 -41.98
CA PHE A 771 8.57 -65.68 -40.99
C PHE A 771 7.64 -66.32 -39.96
N ILE A 772 6.72 -65.55 -39.39
CA ILE A 772 5.77 -66.02 -38.38
C ILE A 772 4.86 -67.11 -38.97
N ILE A 773 4.33 -66.91 -40.17
CA ILE A 773 3.49 -67.92 -40.84
C ILE A 773 4.31 -69.14 -41.24
N SER A 774 5.55 -68.98 -41.69
CA SER A 774 6.46 -70.12 -41.91
C SER A 774 6.64 -70.95 -40.64
N PHE A 775 6.87 -70.27 -39.51
CA PHE A 775 7.06 -70.91 -38.21
C PHE A 775 5.79 -71.63 -37.72
N ILE A 776 4.62 -70.99 -37.84
CA ILE A 776 3.32 -71.57 -37.46
C ILE A 776 3.00 -72.79 -38.34
N LEU A 777 3.17 -72.70 -39.67
CA LEU A 777 2.92 -73.81 -40.59
C LEU A 777 3.91 -74.97 -40.39
N LYS A 778 5.17 -74.67 -40.05
CA LYS A 778 6.20 -75.67 -39.73
C LYS A 778 5.87 -76.42 -38.44
N ARG A 779 5.37 -75.72 -37.40
CA ARG A 779 4.89 -76.34 -36.17
C ARG A 779 3.64 -77.20 -36.39
N CYS A 780 2.66 -76.73 -37.15
CA CYS A 780 1.46 -77.52 -37.48
C CYS A 780 1.77 -78.80 -38.29
N ARG A 781 2.79 -78.77 -39.17
CA ARG A 781 3.27 -79.97 -39.87
C ARG A 781 3.97 -80.97 -38.95
N GLN A 782 4.74 -80.49 -37.95
CA GLN A 782 5.37 -81.36 -36.95
C GLN A 782 4.33 -82.06 -36.06
N THR A 783 3.26 -81.37 -35.66
CA THR A 783 2.18 -81.99 -34.86
C THR A 783 1.40 -83.07 -35.62
N GLN A 784 1.32 -82.98 -36.96
CA GLN A 784 0.70 -84.02 -37.81
C GLN A 784 1.59 -85.26 -38.04
N GLN A 785 2.92 -85.11 -37.97
CA GLN A 785 3.86 -86.25 -38.10
C GLN A 785 4.06 -87.03 -36.79
N THR A 786 3.92 -86.39 -35.62
CA THR A 786 3.95 -87.10 -34.33
C THR A 786 2.66 -87.84 -34.00
N SER A 787 1.54 -87.55 -34.68
CA SER A 787 0.30 -88.33 -34.55
C SER A 787 0.22 -89.55 -35.48
N SER A 788 1.17 -89.70 -36.41
CA SER A 788 1.16 -90.79 -37.42
C SER A 788 2.22 -91.88 -37.20
N SER A 789 3.00 -91.84 -36.10
CA SER A 789 3.98 -92.89 -35.78
C SER A 789 3.62 -93.80 -34.59
N GLU A 790 2.40 -93.72 -34.04
CA GLU A 790 2.00 -94.52 -32.86
C GLU A 790 0.76 -95.41 -33.04
N ASN A 791 0.21 -95.52 -34.26
CA ASN A 791 -0.90 -96.44 -34.53
C ASN A 791 -0.69 -97.21 -35.83
N THR A 792 0.12 -98.27 -35.79
CA THR A 792 0.06 -99.37 -36.76
C THR A 792 0.58 -100.69 -36.19
N GLN A 793 -0.06 -101.23 -35.13
CA GLN A 793 -0.03 -102.68 -34.86
C GLN A 793 -1.11 -103.13 -33.86
N ARG A 794 -2.36 -103.30 -34.34
CA ARG A 794 -3.23 -104.47 -34.04
C ARG A 794 -4.63 -104.32 -34.64
N GLY A 795 -4.87 -105.14 -35.65
CA GLY A 795 -6.08 -105.95 -35.91
C GLY A 795 -7.48 -105.44 -35.57
N SER A 796 -8.28 -105.36 -36.66
CA SER A 796 -9.69 -105.79 -36.78
C SER A 796 -10.78 -105.08 -35.96
N ASN A 797 -11.50 -104.14 -36.58
CA ASN A 797 -12.85 -104.35 -37.15
C ASN A 797 -13.57 -103.01 -37.44
N LEU A 798 -14.25 -102.98 -38.59
CA LEU A 798 -15.29 -102.03 -39.06
C LEU A 798 -15.01 -100.50 -39.07
N PHE A 799 -14.90 -99.93 -40.27
CA PHE A 799 -15.03 -98.50 -40.63
C PHE A 799 -16.03 -98.41 -41.81
N PHE A 800 -17.12 -97.64 -41.84
CA PHE A 800 -17.43 -96.21 -41.64
C PHE A 800 -16.89 -95.25 -42.72
N GLU A 801 -17.81 -94.54 -43.38
CA GLU A 801 -17.57 -93.24 -44.01
C GLU A 801 -18.76 -92.30 -43.74
N LYS A 802 -18.56 -91.32 -42.83
CA LYS A 802 -18.91 -89.89 -43.03
C LYS A 802 -18.67 -89.04 -41.78
N ASN A 803 -18.01 -87.90 -42.03
CA ASN A 803 -18.01 -86.63 -41.30
C ASN A 803 -17.40 -86.57 -39.88
N LEU A 804 -16.50 -85.61 -39.62
CA LEU A 804 -16.88 -84.30 -39.03
C LEU A 804 -15.67 -83.34 -38.84
N LEU A 805 -16.03 -82.05 -38.80
CA LEU A 805 -15.32 -80.88 -38.29
C LEU A 805 -14.89 -80.96 -36.80
N THR A 806 -14.05 -79.98 -36.42
CA THR A 806 -13.71 -79.44 -35.07
C THR A 806 -12.60 -80.11 -34.26
N CYS A 807 -11.63 -79.28 -33.82
CA CYS A 807 -10.64 -79.61 -32.80
C CYS A 807 -10.81 -78.64 -31.62
N LYS A 808 -11.12 -79.21 -30.45
CA LYS A 808 -11.25 -78.54 -29.15
C LYS A 808 -10.20 -79.19 -28.24
N ALA A 809 -9.30 -78.40 -27.66
CA ALA A 809 -8.30 -78.88 -26.72
C ALA A 809 -8.83 -78.87 -25.28
N ARG A 810 -8.56 -79.95 -24.54
CA ARG A 810 -8.74 -80.04 -23.08
C ARG A 810 -7.64 -80.94 -22.51
N THR A 811 -6.94 -80.46 -21.50
CA THR A 811 -6.18 -81.28 -20.54
C THR A 811 -6.58 -80.84 -19.14
N GLN A 812 -6.66 -81.82 -18.24
CA GLN A 812 -7.20 -81.74 -16.89
C GLN A 812 -6.29 -82.55 -15.98
N MET A 813 -6.05 -82.03 -14.76
CA MET A 813 -5.80 -82.69 -13.46
C MET A 813 -4.63 -82.05 -12.69
N ASN A 814 -4.87 -81.43 -11.54
CA ASN A 814 -5.01 -82.09 -10.23
C ASN A 814 -5.23 -81.06 -9.11
N CYS A 815 -6.08 -81.41 -8.13
CA CYS A 815 -6.21 -80.79 -6.81
C CYS A 815 -6.05 -81.91 -5.76
N ASP A 816 -5.21 -81.71 -4.73
CA ASP A 816 -5.63 -81.74 -3.31
C ASP A 816 -4.44 -81.57 -2.31
N TYR A 817 -4.82 -81.16 -1.09
CA TYR A 817 -4.07 -81.05 0.20
C TYR A 817 -3.45 -79.71 0.67
N ILE A 818 -4.29 -78.87 1.30
CA ILE A 818 -4.30 -78.33 2.69
C ILE A 818 -2.98 -78.25 3.52
N TYR A 819 -2.59 -77.04 4.01
CA TYR A 819 -2.52 -76.65 5.45
C TYR A 819 -2.15 -75.15 5.71
N ARG A 820 -3.07 -74.44 6.39
CA ARG A 820 -3.00 -73.38 7.45
C ARG A 820 -1.98 -72.19 7.50
N PHE A 821 -2.60 -71.02 7.77
CA PHE A 821 -2.29 -69.92 8.73
C PHE A 821 -0.94 -69.15 8.70
N ASN A 822 -0.99 -67.82 8.50
CA ASN A 822 -1.05 -66.86 9.62
C ASN A 822 -1.30 -65.39 9.18
N CYS A 823 -2.13 -64.70 9.98
CA CYS A 823 -2.30 -63.24 9.99
C CYS A 823 -1.17 -62.56 10.78
N LYS A 824 -0.68 -61.39 10.32
CA LYS A 824 -0.46 -60.21 11.18
C LYS A 824 -0.22 -58.91 10.39
N LYS A 825 -1.28 -58.09 10.35
CA LYS A 825 -1.43 -56.69 10.80
C LYS A 825 -0.35 -55.61 10.53
N SER A 826 -0.93 -54.45 10.18
CA SER A 826 -0.54 -53.06 10.52
C SER A 826 0.52 -52.40 9.60
N THR A 827 0.40 -51.14 9.16
CA THR A 827 -0.33 -49.99 9.69
C THR A 827 -0.58 -48.94 8.59
N LYS A 828 -1.62 -48.12 8.79
CA LYS A 828 -1.79 -46.78 8.20
C LYS A 828 -0.70 -45.84 8.72
N TYR A 829 -0.23 -44.93 7.86
CA TYR A 829 -0.41 -43.49 8.02
C TYR A 829 -0.86 -42.90 6.68
#